data_AF-A0A5E4HUM7-F1
#
_entry.id   AF-A0A5E4HUM7-F1
#
_cell.length_a   1.000
_cell.length_b   1.000
_cell.length_c   1.000
_cell.angle_alpha   90.00
_cell.angle_beta   90.00
_cell.angle_gamma   90.00
#
_symmetry.space_group_name_H-M   'P 1'
#
loop_
_entity.id
_entity.type
_entity.pdbx_description
1 polymer ?
#
loop_
_entity_poly.entity_id
_entity_poly.type
_entity_poly.pdbx_seq_one_letter_code
_entity_poly.pdbx_strand_id
1 'polypeptide(L)'
;MTPKKGSFVIEELENVQINIGKVGAEEQILEGPTPRPEIIGLRNWDYRIIDRYNPVYTPTGDTCDFCTYGKCDLTGNKEGACGIDLEGQSARQALMTSIMGAACHSAHGRHLLNYLIKKYGEDFKIDVGPSNLQAPLTETIMGIQPKTIGDFRPVLDYVEEQLTQLIATTNTGQEGAARDFESKALHAGMLDLLGMEVADIIQISCLGFPKSDEKAPMAEIGMGILDSKKPVVICVGHNIAAPAYILDYMDKNGQFDKIEIAGLCCTAHDMTRYNKSAKIIGSMSKELKYIRSGIPDVLVTDEQCVRADILKEAQKLHIPVIATNEKITYGLQDRSNDSVDAIIDDLVSGKQPGVVLLDFEKIGELVPKLAMKMGPIRKAKGLTALPDDEEFKKLVAKCTKCLQCTRDCPQSLPISDAMAAAVNGDLSLFEILHDKCVGCGRCDYSCPADIPVLNVIEKASQRVIREEKGKMRIGRGQIGDPEIREEGRNLVLGTTPGVLAFVGCGNYPDGTKDVYDIVEEMIQRSYIIITSGCSAMDVGMFKDKDGKTLYERYPGRFVKGNLLNTGSCVSNAHIAATTIKVASIFAGRKTKGNWEEIADYVLNRVGAVGIAWGAYSQKAFAIGTGCNRLGIPVVTGPHGTKYRRAFIGKPYRKETWNVLDGRDGSVINIEPAPEHLMITAETKDELMPLLAKLCFRPSDNSLGRAIKLTHYIELSEKYLKKLPDDWHIYVRNEADLPVAKREQLMKLLEEKGWKIDWEKKKILEGPLRKVDVSFQPTNVPRLCKEVKK
;
A
#
# COMPACT_ATOMS: atom_id res chain seq x y z
N MET A 1 -15.21 -41.90 1.85
CA MET A 1 -15.30 -42.91 0.77
C MET A 1 -13.89 -43.29 0.37
N THR A 2 -13.50 -44.55 0.51
CA THR A 2 -12.20 -45.07 0.04
C THR A 2 -12.16 -44.96 -1.49
N PRO A 3 -11.11 -44.39 -2.11
CA PRO A 3 -11.06 -44.30 -3.57
C PRO A 3 -10.88 -45.71 -4.13
N LYS A 4 -11.86 -46.20 -4.89
CA LYS A 4 -11.72 -47.43 -5.67
C LYS A 4 -10.72 -47.17 -6.80
N LYS A 5 -9.64 -47.95 -6.85
CA LYS A 5 -8.79 -48.04 -8.04
C LYS A 5 -9.63 -48.63 -9.17
N GLY A 6 -9.94 -47.83 -10.18
CA GLY A 6 -10.49 -48.28 -11.45
C GLY A 6 -9.38 -48.36 -12.49
N SER A 7 -9.41 -49.39 -13.34
CA SER A 7 -8.64 -49.46 -14.57
C SER A 7 -9.61 -49.38 -15.75
N PHE A 8 -9.29 -48.57 -16.74
CA PHE A 8 -9.99 -48.55 -18.03
C PHE A 8 -8.99 -49.04 -19.08
N VAL A 9 -9.41 -49.99 -19.92
CA VAL A 9 -8.66 -50.45 -21.08
C VAL A 9 -9.48 -50.06 -22.29
N ILE A 10 -8.86 -49.35 -23.24
CA ILE A 10 -9.47 -48.96 -24.50
C ILE A 10 -8.60 -49.57 -25.60
N GLU A 11 -9.20 -50.39 -26.45
CA GLU A 11 -8.53 -51.00 -27.61
C GLU A 11 -9.20 -50.51 -28.91
N GLU A 12 -8.42 -50.45 -29.99
CA GLU A 12 -8.82 -50.07 -31.35
C GLU A 12 -9.25 -48.61 -31.56
N LEU A 13 -8.35 -47.65 -31.26
CA LEU A 13 -8.53 -46.24 -31.65
C LEU A 13 -7.42 -45.77 -32.60
N GLU A 14 -7.81 -45.20 -33.74
CA GLU A 14 -6.96 -44.37 -34.59
C GLU A 14 -7.40 -42.90 -34.47
N ASN A 15 -6.44 -41.98 -34.30
CA ASN A 15 -6.64 -40.52 -34.17
C ASN A 15 -7.40 -40.03 -32.91
N VAL A 16 -7.03 -40.48 -31.70
CA VAL A 16 -7.60 -39.96 -30.44
C VAL A 16 -6.56 -39.24 -29.57
N GLN A 17 -6.93 -38.07 -29.04
CA GLN A 17 -6.22 -37.36 -27.98
C GLN A 17 -6.90 -37.61 -26.64
N ILE A 18 -6.22 -38.27 -25.70
CA ILE A 18 -6.70 -38.51 -24.34
C ILE A 18 -6.10 -37.44 -23.41
N ASN A 19 -6.95 -36.59 -22.84
CA ASN A 19 -6.56 -35.66 -21.78
C ASN A 19 -6.95 -36.27 -20.43
N ILE A 20 -5.97 -36.85 -19.72
CA ILE A 20 -6.16 -37.26 -18.33
C ILE A 20 -6.13 -35.98 -17.48
N GLY A 21 -7.23 -35.69 -16.78
CA GLY A 21 -7.26 -34.59 -15.81
C GLY A 21 -6.34 -34.83 -14.62
N LYS A 22 -6.51 -34.05 -13.55
CA LYS A 22 -5.66 -34.14 -12.35
C LYS A 22 -5.74 -35.54 -11.72
N VAL A 23 -4.67 -36.32 -11.81
CA VAL A 23 -4.47 -37.52 -10.99
C VAL A 23 -4.33 -37.02 -9.55
N GLY A 24 -5.14 -37.59 -8.63
CA GLY A 24 -5.30 -37.10 -7.26
C GLY A 24 -3.97 -36.72 -6.61
N ALA A 25 -3.86 -35.47 -6.17
CA ALA A 25 -2.69 -34.98 -5.44
C ALA A 25 -2.49 -35.82 -4.17
N GLU A 26 -1.23 -36.02 -3.76
CA GLU A 26 -0.88 -36.52 -2.43
C GLU A 26 -1.72 -35.78 -1.38
N GLU A 27 -2.28 -36.52 -0.40
CA GLU A 27 -2.99 -35.93 0.73
C GLU A 27 -2.11 -34.86 1.38
N GLN A 28 -2.46 -33.59 1.16
CA GLN A 28 -1.78 -32.50 1.82
C GLN A 28 -2.11 -32.58 3.31
N ILE A 29 -1.11 -32.88 4.13
CA ILE A 29 -1.22 -32.83 5.58
C ILE A 29 -1.46 -31.37 5.96
N LEU A 30 -2.71 -31.04 6.25
CA LEU A 30 -3.13 -29.75 6.80
C LEU A 30 -2.63 -29.63 8.24
N GLU A 31 -1.93 -28.53 8.55
CA GLU A 31 -1.37 -28.30 9.89
C GLU A 31 -2.27 -27.39 10.74
N GLY A 32 -2.97 -26.45 10.11
CA GLY A 32 -3.93 -25.54 10.74
C GLY A 32 -5.40 -25.93 10.51
N PRO A 33 -6.32 -25.39 11.33
CA PRO A 33 -7.73 -25.76 11.30
C PRO A 33 -8.56 -25.09 10.20
N THR A 34 -8.02 -24.08 9.50
CA THR A 34 -8.78 -23.21 8.60
C THR A 34 -8.13 -23.04 7.23
N PRO A 35 -7.88 -24.11 6.46
CA PRO A 35 -7.52 -23.97 5.06
C PRO A 35 -8.73 -23.49 4.25
N ARG A 36 -8.49 -22.59 3.28
CA ARG A 36 -9.50 -22.05 2.37
C ARG A 36 -10.75 -21.55 3.12
N PRO A 37 -10.58 -20.66 4.12
CA PRO A 37 -11.69 -20.26 4.99
C PRO A 37 -12.81 -19.62 4.17
N GLU A 38 -14.05 -20.05 4.38
CA GLU A 38 -15.21 -19.32 3.87
C GLU A 38 -15.39 -17.98 4.61
N ILE A 39 -16.36 -17.17 4.19
CA ILE A 39 -16.61 -15.82 4.74
C ILE A 39 -16.78 -15.76 6.27
N ILE A 40 -17.16 -16.87 6.92
CA ILE A 40 -17.28 -16.99 8.39
C ILE A 40 -16.17 -17.84 9.03
N GLY A 41 -15.28 -18.45 8.25
CA GLY A 41 -14.32 -19.46 8.72
C GLY A 41 -13.31 -18.95 9.77
N LEU A 42 -13.08 -17.64 9.82
CA LEU A 42 -12.18 -16.97 10.77
C LEU A 42 -12.92 -15.94 11.67
N ARG A 43 -14.26 -15.97 11.69
CA ARG A 43 -15.10 -15.01 12.43
C ARG A 43 -14.73 -14.91 13.91
N ASN A 44 -14.38 -16.03 14.55
CA ASN A 44 -13.97 -16.05 15.95
C ASN A 44 -12.67 -15.26 16.19
N TRP A 45 -11.71 -15.34 15.27
CA TRP A 45 -10.50 -14.53 15.33
C TRP A 45 -10.82 -13.04 15.13
N ASP A 46 -11.62 -12.73 14.11
CA ASP A 46 -12.05 -11.37 13.81
C ASP A 46 -12.77 -10.73 15.01
N TYR A 47 -13.59 -11.52 15.72
CA TYR A 47 -14.30 -11.08 16.90
C TYR A 47 -13.36 -10.70 18.04
N ARG A 48 -12.30 -11.45 18.27
CA ARG A 48 -11.29 -11.11 19.28
C ARG A 48 -10.55 -9.82 18.92
N ILE A 49 -10.31 -9.57 17.64
CA ILE A 49 -9.78 -8.29 17.16
C ILE A 49 -10.77 -7.17 17.50
N ILE A 50 -12.04 -7.31 17.10
CA ILE A 50 -13.09 -6.28 17.24
C ILE A 50 -13.39 -5.98 18.72
N ASP A 51 -13.33 -6.99 19.59
CA ASP A 51 -13.56 -6.84 21.04
C ASP A 51 -12.49 -5.97 21.69
N ARG A 52 -11.22 -6.18 21.32
CA ARG A 52 -10.10 -5.37 21.82
C ARG A 52 -10.02 -4.01 21.14
N TYR A 53 -10.11 -4.00 19.81
CA TYR A 53 -9.99 -2.84 18.96
C TYR A 53 -11.34 -2.50 18.37
N ASN A 54 -12.12 -1.69 19.10
CA ASN A 54 -13.48 -1.41 18.69
C ASN A 54 -13.50 -0.66 17.35
N PRO A 55 -14.41 -1.04 16.43
CA PRO A 55 -14.70 -0.25 15.26
C PRO A 55 -15.18 1.13 15.70
N VAL A 56 -14.60 2.16 15.11
CA VAL A 56 -15.06 3.55 15.29
C VAL A 56 -15.45 4.09 13.93
N TYR A 57 -16.71 4.48 13.82
CA TYR A 57 -17.29 4.94 12.58
C TYR A 57 -17.35 6.47 12.52
N THR A 58 -16.90 7.02 11.40
CA THR A 58 -16.95 8.45 11.07
C THR A 58 -17.59 8.63 9.69
N PRO A 59 -18.91 8.42 9.58
CA PRO A 59 -19.61 8.49 8.29
C PRO A 59 -19.44 9.87 7.65
N THR A 60 -19.28 9.92 6.32
CA THR A 60 -19.22 11.17 5.57
C THR A 60 -20.62 11.70 5.19
N GLY A 61 -21.66 10.98 5.57
CA GLY A 61 -23.06 11.34 5.34
C GLY A 61 -23.99 10.34 6.03
N ASP A 62 -25.11 10.84 6.53
CA ASP A 62 -26.02 10.09 7.42
C ASP A 62 -27.21 9.50 6.67
N THR A 63 -26.99 9.02 5.45
CA THR A 63 -28.09 8.59 4.57
C THR A 63 -27.72 7.35 3.78
N CYS A 64 -28.73 6.53 3.48
CA CYS A 64 -28.58 5.35 2.62
C CYS A 64 -29.45 5.47 1.37
N ASP A 65 -28.84 5.31 0.20
CA ASP A 65 -29.45 5.42 -1.13
C ASP A 65 -29.21 4.18 -2.00
N PHE A 66 -28.97 3.02 -1.38
CA PHE A 66 -28.61 1.78 -2.08
C PHE A 66 -29.78 1.12 -2.85
N CYS A 67 -31.03 1.46 -2.54
CA CYS A 67 -32.20 0.87 -3.19
C CYS A 67 -33.33 1.88 -3.34
N THR A 68 -34.38 1.47 -4.05
CA THR A 68 -35.54 2.30 -4.39
C THR A 68 -36.48 2.62 -3.24
N TYR A 69 -36.31 2.00 -2.06
CA TYR A 69 -36.95 2.47 -0.83
C TYR A 69 -36.30 3.75 -0.28
N GLY A 70 -35.04 4.00 -0.63
CA GLY A 70 -34.31 5.20 -0.23
C GLY A 70 -34.74 6.44 -1.01
N LYS A 71 -34.18 7.61 -0.69
CA LYS A 71 -33.08 7.85 0.26
C LYS A 71 -33.55 7.80 1.72
N CYS A 72 -32.97 6.92 2.53
CA CYS A 72 -33.27 6.82 3.97
C CYS A 72 -32.38 7.79 4.77
N ASP A 73 -32.98 8.53 5.72
CA ASP A 73 -32.27 9.31 6.74
C ASP A 73 -31.89 8.42 7.92
N LEU A 74 -30.60 8.26 8.18
CA LEU A 74 -30.04 7.45 9.28
C LEU A 74 -29.47 8.33 10.41
N THR A 75 -29.70 9.65 10.39
CA THR A 75 -29.17 10.61 11.37
C THR A 75 -29.47 10.16 12.80
N GLY A 76 -28.44 10.15 13.65
CA GLY A 76 -28.58 9.72 15.06
C GLY A 76 -28.72 8.20 15.24
N ASN A 77 -28.17 7.43 14.30
CA ASN A 77 -28.27 5.96 14.25
C ASN A 77 -29.71 5.43 14.11
N LYS A 78 -30.55 6.15 13.35
CA LYS A 78 -31.87 5.65 12.95
C LYS A 78 -31.73 4.47 11.99
N GLU A 79 -32.75 3.63 11.96
CA GLU A 79 -32.91 2.58 10.96
C GLU A 79 -33.48 3.14 9.65
N GLY A 80 -32.97 2.64 8.53
CA GLY A 80 -33.57 2.83 7.22
C GLY A 80 -34.80 1.95 7.01
N ALA A 81 -35.46 2.09 5.87
CA ALA A 81 -36.70 1.35 5.56
C ALA A 81 -36.55 -0.19 5.62
N CYS A 82 -35.35 -0.72 5.42
CA CYS A 82 -35.05 -2.15 5.51
C CYS A 82 -34.51 -2.61 6.89
N GLY A 83 -34.46 -1.72 7.89
CA GLY A 83 -34.01 -2.02 9.25
C GLY A 83 -32.50 -1.89 9.52
N ILE A 84 -31.68 -1.50 8.53
CA ILE A 84 -30.25 -1.23 8.77
C ILE A 84 -30.07 0.15 9.41
N ASP A 85 -29.28 0.23 10.48
CA ASP A 85 -28.93 1.49 11.13
C ASP A 85 -27.69 2.17 10.51
N LEU A 86 -27.29 3.33 11.03
CA LEU A 86 -26.13 4.08 10.53
C LEU A 86 -24.81 3.33 10.79
N GLU A 87 -24.71 2.65 11.93
CA GLU A 87 -23.54 1.84 12.28
C GLU A 87 -23.36 0.68 11.30
N GLY A 88 -24.42 -0.12 11.10
CA GLY A 88 -24.46 -1.21 10.13
C GLY A 88 -24.19 -0.73 8.71
N GLN A 89 -24.77 0.41 8.31
CA GLN A 89 -24.50 1.01 7.00
C GLN A 89 -23.04 1.47 6.85
N SER A 90 -22.45 2.04 7.90
CA SER A 90 -21.05 2.46 7.90
C SER A 90 -20.11 1.26 7.77
N ALA A 91 -20.38 0.17 8.49
CA ALA A 91 -19.66 -1.08 8.37
C ALA A 91 -19.85 -1.72 6.98
N ARG A 92 -21.05 -1.65 6.41
CA ARG A 92 -21.32 -2.10 5.03
C ARG A 92 -20.52 -1.31 4.00
N GLN A 93 -20.39 0.00 4.16
CA GLN A 93 -19.54 0.83 3.31
C GLN A 93 -18.04 0.50 3.47
N ALA A 94 -17.59 0.18 4.69
CA ALA A 94 -16.24 -0.32 4.93
C ALA A 94 -16.00 -1.64 4.18
N LEU A 95 -16.92 -2.60 4.29
CA LEU A 95 -16.86 -3.86 3.53
C LEU A 95 -16.78 -3.60 2.01
N MET A 96 -17.64 -2.76 1.46
CA MET A 96 -17.61 -2.41 0.03
C MET A 96 -16.26 -1.81 -0.38
N THR A 97 -15.70 -0.92 0.45
CA THR A 97 -14.38 -0.31 0.20
C THR A 97 -13.29 -1.39 0.17
N SER A 98 -13.31 -2.35 1.10
CA SER A 98 -12.38 -3.48 1.10
C SER A 98 -12.55 -4.39 -0.12
N ILE A 99 -13.79 -4.71 -0.51
CA ILE A 99 -14.08 -5.54 -1.70
C ILE A 99 -13.54 -4.86 -2.96
N MET A 100 -13.77 -3.55 -3.12
CA MET A 100 -13.26 -2.80 -4.29
C MET A 100 -11.73 -2.88 -4.38
N GLY A 101 -11.02 -2.71 -3.27
CA GLY A 101 -9.57 -2.85 -3.24
C GLY A 101 -9.10 -4.27 -3.58
N ALA A 102 -9.68 -5.28 -2.92
CA ALA A 102 -9.39 -6.68 -3.15
C ALA A 102 -9.65 -7.12 -4.60
N ALA A 103 -10.76 -6.67 -5.19
CA ALA A 103 -11.09 -6.93 -6.58
C ALA A 103 -10.06 -6.31 -7.54
N CYS A 104 -9.55 -5.11 -7.27
CA CYS A 104 -8.51 -4.50 -8.10
C CYS A 104 -7.23 -5.33 -8.14
N HIS A 105 -6.70 -5.77 -6.98
CA HIS A 105 -5.47 -6.58 -6.97
C HIS A 105 -5.69 -7.99 -7.51
N SER A 106 -6.86 -8.60 -7.25
CA SER A 106 -7.18 -9.94 -7.74
C SER A 106 -7.40 -9.95 -9.25
N ALA A 107 -8.10 -8.95 -9.81
CA ALA A 107 -8.28 -8.81 -11.26
C ALA A 107 -6.94 -8.55 -11.98
N HIS A 108 -6.04 -7.77 -11.37
CA HIS A 108 -4.67 -7.61 -11.86
C HIS A 108 -3.96 -8.97 -11.88
N GLY A 109 -3.96 -9.70 -10.75
CA GLY A 109 -3.35 -11.02 -10.64
C GLY A 109 -3.90 -12.01 -11.66
N ARG A 110 -5.22 -12.05 -11.86
CA ARG A 110 -5.88 -12.93 -12.85
C ARG A 110 -5.45 -12.61 -14.27
N HIS A 111 -5.45 -11.33 -14.63
CA HIS A 111 -5.05 -10.92 -15.97
C HIS A 111 -3.59 -11.30 -16.24
N LEU A 112 -2.67 -11.00 -15.31
CA LEU A 112 -1.27 -11.39 -15.43
C LEU A 112 -1.09 -12.91 -15.46
N LEU A 113 -1.79 -13.67 -14.62
CA LEU A 113 -1.68 -15.13 -14.60
C LEU A 113 -2.06 -15.74 -15.95
N ASN A 114 -3.20 -15.31 -16.52
CA ASN A 114 -3.63 -15.79 -17.83
C ASN A 114 -2.64 -15.41 -18.94
N TYR A 115 -2.17 -14.17 -18.93
CA TYR A 115 -1.16 -13.68 -19.88
C TYR A 115 0.16 -14.46 -19.78
N LEU A 116 0.70 -14.63 -18.57
CA LEU A 116 1.99 -15.28 -18.34
C LEU A 116 1.91 -16.79 -18.58
N ILE A 117 0.80 -17.46 -18.26
CA ILE A 117 0.61 -18.86 -18.65
C ILE A 117 0.56 -19.00 -20.16
N LYS A 118 -0.13 -18.11 -20.89
CA LYS A 118 -0.15 -18.14 -22.36
C LYS A 118 1.26 -17.96 -22.94
N LYS A 119 2.10 -17.12 -22.32
CA LYS A 119 3.45 -16.78 -22.80
C LYS A 119 4.53 -17.79 -22.41
N TYR A 120 4.48 -18.32 -21.19
CA TYR A 120 5.56 -19.12 -20.59
C TYR A 120 5.16 -20.56 -20.24
N GLY A 121 3.87 -20.91 -20.33
CA GLY A 121 3.33 -22.21 -19.93
C GLY A 121 3.01 -22.30 -18.45
N GLU A 122 2.06 -23.16 -18.08
CA GLU A 122 1.61 -23.31 -16.69
C GLU A 122 2.64 -23.95 -15.76
N ASP A 123 3.55 -24.74 -16.32
CA ASP A 123 4.62 -25.44 -15.59
C ASP A 123 5.82 -24.56 -15.23
N PHE A 124 5.80 -23.27 -15.64
CA PHE A 124 6.87 -22.34 -15.33
C PHE A 124 7.06 -22.22 -13.81
N LYS A 125 8.28 -22.48 -13.34
CA LYS A 125 8.58 -22.56 -11.90
C LYS A 125 8.53 -21.18 -11.27
N ILE A 126 7.96 -21.12 -10.06
CA ILE A 126 8.07 -19.92 -9.25
C ILE A 126 9.50 -19.77 -8.73
N ASP A 127 10.04 -18.55 -8.79
CA ASP A 127 11.34 -18.22 -8.24
C ASP A 127 11.37 -16.78 -7.75
N VAL A 128 11.39 -16.64 -6.43
CA VAL A 128 11.40 -15.37 -5.69
C VAL A 128 12.76 -15.10 -5.03
N GLY A 129 13.78 -15.89 -5.34
CA GLY A 129 15.11 -15.82 -4.77
C GLY A 129 15.30 -16.74 -3.55
N PRO A 130 16.21 -16.42 -2.62
CA PRO A 130 16.61 -17.31 -1.51
C PRO A 130 15.52 -17.44 -0.43
N SER A 131 14.47 -18.20 -0.73
CA SER A 131 13.32 -18.45 0.14
C SER A 131 12.79 -19.87 -0.05
N ASN A 132 12.70 -20.64 1.03
CA ASN A 132 12.00 -21.94 1.00
C ASN A 132 10.48 -21.74 1.11
N LEU A 133 10.06 -20.74 1.89
CA LEU A 133 8.67 -20.33 2.02
C LEU A 133 8.37 -19.24 0.98
N GLN A 134 8.17 -19.66 -0.28
CA GLN A 134 8.06 -18.74 -1.42
C GLN A 134 6.71 -18.01 -1.52
N ALA A 135 5.62 -18.58 -1.00
CA ALA A 135 4.29 -17.97 -1.01
C ALA A 135 3.63 -18.06 0.39
N PRO A 136 4.11 -17.28 1.38
CA PRO A 136 3.67 -17.41 2.77
C PRO A 136 2.17 -17.18 2.98
N LEU A 137 1.54 -16.24 2.28
CA LEU A 137 0.10 -15.97 2.40
C LEU A 137 -0.72 -17.10 1.78
N THR A 138 -0.34 -17.56 0.59
CA THR A 138 -0.95 -18.70 -0.08
C THR A 138 -0.90 -19.94 0.79
N GLU A 139 0.25 -20.25 1.39
CA GLU A 139 0.36 -21.39 2.30
C GLU A 139 -0.51 -21.21 3.54
N THR A 140 -0.50 -20.01 4.13
CA THR A 140 -1.22 -19.73 5.37
C THR A 140 -2.74 -19.76 5.21
N ILE A 141 -3.24 -19.31 4.05
CA ILE A 141 -4.67 -19.22 3.75
C ILE A 141 -5.17 -20.49 3.09
N MET A 142 -4.48 -20.97 2.05
CA MET A 142 -4.96 -22.09 1.22
C MET A 142 -4.49 -23.46 1.72
N GLY A 143 -3.42 -23.51 2.53
CA GLY A 143 -2.79 -24.76 2.95
C GLY A 143 -1.90 -25.41 1.89
N ILE A 144 -1.65 -24.72 0.77
CA ILE A 144 -0.91 -25.25 -0.37
C ILE A 144 0.44 -24.55 -0.56
N GLN A 145 1.43 -25.28 -1.06
CA GLN A 145 2.74 -24.74 -1.44
C GLN A 145 2.89 -24.74 -2.96
N PRO A 146 2.62 -23.62 -3.66
CA PRO A 146 2.76 -23.55 -5.11
C PRO A 146 4.21 -23.80 -5.52
N LYS A 147 4.40 -24.45 -6.68
CA LYS A 147 5.70 -24.75 -7.30
C LYS A 147 5.78 -24.17 -8.70
N THR A 148 4.66 -24.04 -9.40
CA THR A 148 4.56 -23.42 -10.72
C THR A 148 3.58 -22.26 -10.69
N ILE A 149 3.59 -21.43 -11.73
CA ILE A 149 2.58 -20.37 -11.87
C ILE A 149 1.17 -20.96 -12.04
N GLY A 150 1.03 -22.14 -12.66
CA GLY A 150 -0.24 -22.86 -12.81
C GLY A 150 -0.91 -23.21 -11.48
N ASP A 151 -0.12 -23.43 -10.41
CA ASP A 151 -0.64 -23.72 -9.08
C ASP A 151 -1.43 -22.55 -8.47
N PHE A 152 -1.29 -21.33 -9.00
CA PHE A 152 -2.06 -20.17 -8.55
C PHE A 152 -3.45 -20.04 -9.18
N ARG A 153 -3.80 -20.85 -10.20
CA ARG A 153 -5.17 -20.88 -10.74
C ARG A 153 -6.22 -21.15 -9.66
N PRO A 154 -6.16 -22.26 -8.89
CA PRO A 154 -7.13 -22.53 -7.83
C PRO A 154 -7.08 -21.52 -6.67
N VAL A 155 -6.00 -20.77 -6.53
CA VAL A 155 -5.88 -19.70 -5.53
C VAL A 155 -6.74 -18.50 -5.93
N LEU A 156 -6.61 -18.03 -7.17
CA LEU A 156 -7.43 -16.94 -7.68
C LEU A 156 -8.88 -17.36 -7.87
N ASP A 157 -9.16 -18.61 -8.24
CA ASP A 157 -10.55 -19.11 -8.32
C ASP A 157 -11.24 -18.99 -6.95
N TYR A 158 -10.55 -19.35 -5.87
CA TYR A 158 -11.05 -19.16 -4.50
C TYR A 158 -11.23 -17.67 -4.16
N VAL A 159 -10.26 -16.81 -4.50
CA VAL A 159 -10.39 -15.37 -4.22
C VAL A 159 -11.61 -14.77 -4.93
N GLU A 160 -11.81 -15.09 -6.20
CA GLU A 160 -12.92 -14.61 -7.02
C GLU A 160 -14.27 -15.14 -6.52
N GLU A 161 -14.34 -16.41 -6.11
CA GLU A 161 -15.52 -17.00 -5.49
C GLU A 161 -15.88 -16.27 -4.19
N GLN A 162 -14.91 -16.07 -3.30
CA GLN A 162 -15.14 -15.41 -2.01
C GLN A 162 -15.50 -13.93 -2.18
N LEU A 163 -14.88 -13.21 -3.12
CA LEU A 163 -15.26 -11.83 -3.44
C LEU A 163 -16.71 -11.75 -3.96
N THR A 164 -17.15 -12.74 -4.74
CA THR A 164 -18.53 -12.86 -5.21
C THR A 164 -19.51 -13.05 -4.04
N GLN A 165 -19.15 -13.88 -3.06
CA GLN A 165 -19.96 -14.03 -1.85
C GLN A 165 -20.01 -12.72 -1.06
N LEU A 166 -18.87 -12.06 -0.86
CA LEU A 166 -18.80 -10.81 -0.10
C LEU A 166 -19.62 -9.68 -0.74
N ILE A 167 -19.54 -9.47 -2.05
CA ILE A 167 -20.34 -8.43 -2.71
C ILE A 167 -21.84 -8.73 -2.59
N ALA A 168 -22.25 -10.00 -2.66
CA ALA A 168 -23.65 -10.38 -2.47
C ALA A 168 -24.18 -10.00 -1.07
N THR A 169 -23.33 -10.03 -0.03
CA THR A 169 -23.72 -9.59 1.34
C THR A 169 -23.93 -8.08 1.48
N THR A 170 -23.48 -7.27 0.50
CA THR A 170 -23.69 -5.81 0.52
C THR A 170 -25.07 -5.41 -0.03
N ASN A 171 -25.78 -6.34 -0.66
CA ASN A 171 -27.12 -6.11 -1.17
C ASN A 171 -28.10 -5.71 -0.04
N THR A 172 -29.20 -5.05 -0.41
CA THR A 172 -30.26 -4.67 0.54
C THR A 172 -30.90 -5.92 1.15
N GLY A 173 -31.10 -5.93 2.47
CA GLY A 173 -31.76 -7.03 3.20
C GLY A 173 -30.88 -8.25 3.47
N GLN A 174 -29.56 -8.07 3.61
CA GLN A 174 -28.59 -9.14 3.87
C GLN A 174 -28.12 -9.12 5.34
N GLU A 175 -26.86 -8.78 5.58
CA GLU A 175 -26.30 -8.64 6.93
C GLU A 175 -26.87 -7.40 7.64
N GLY A 176 -27.20 -7.54 8.92
CA GLY A 176 -27.78 -6.48 9.76
C GLY A 176 -26.84 -6.00 10.86
N ALA A 177 -25.80 -6.77 11.21
CA ALA A 177 -24.90 -6.43 12.31
C ALA A 177 -23.59 -5.80 11.80
N ALA A 178 -23.27 -4.60 12.30
CA ALA A 178 -22.02 -3.90 12.00
C ALA A 178 -20.76 -4.78 12.25
N ARG A 179 -20.76 -5.49 13.38
CA ARG A 179 -19.68 -6.43 13.75
C ARG A 179 -19.43 -7.51 12.69
N ASP A 180 -20.49 -8.04 12.08
CA ASP A 180 -20.39 -9.07 11.06
C ASP A 180 -20.04 -8.51 9.68
N PHE A 181 -20.37 -7.25 9.41
CA PHE A 181 -19.78 -6.53 8.27
C PHE A 181 -18.26 -6.33 8.46
N GLU A 182 -17.79 -6.00 9.66
CA GLU A 182 -16.34 -5.86 9.91
C GLU A 182 -15.58 -7.17 9.78
N SER A 183 -16.12 -8.29 10.27
CA SER A 183 -15.49 -9.62 10.05
C SER A 183 -15.41 -9.94 8.55
N LYS A 184 -16.45 -9.63 7.78
CA LYS A 184 -16.42 -9.75 6.31
C LYS A 184 -15.43 -8.79 5.66
N ALA A 185 -15.26 -7.57 6.18
CA ALA A 185 -14.29 -6.60 5.67
C ALA A 185 -12.85 -7.06 5.94
N LEU A 186 -12.59 -7.63 7.12
CA LEU A 186 -11.33 -8.32 7.46
C LEU A 186 -11.09 -9.50 6.49
N HIS A 187 -12.13 -10.26 6.14
CA HIS A 187 -12.05 -11.31 5.13
C HIS A 187 -11.65 -10.78 3.75
N ALA A 188 -12.31 -9.72 3.26
CA ALA A 188 -11.90 -9.05 2.03
C ALA A 188 -10.42 -8.61 2.06
N GLY A 189 -9.96 -8.04 3.18
CA GLY A 189 -8.57 -7.63 3.36
C GLY A 189 -7.58 -8.80 3.31
N MET A 190 -7.93 -9.97 3.86
CA MET A 190 -7.10 -11.18 3.73
C MET A 190 -7.01 -11.65 2.27
N LEU A 191 -8.14 -11.63 1.54
CA LEU A 191 -8.18 -11.98 0.12
C LEU A 191 -7.38 -10.99 -0.74
N ASP A 192 -7.38 -9.72 -0.37
CA ASP A 192 -6.56 -8.68 -0.99
C ASP A 192 -5.07 -9.01 -0.93
N LEU A 193 -4.57 -9.35 0.26
CA LEU A 193 -3.18 -9.79 0.45
C LEU A 193 -2.85 -11.03 -0.40
N LEU A 194 -3.78 -11.97 -0.50
CA LEU A 194 -3.61 -13.19 -1.29
C LEU A 194 -3.53 -12.89 -2.80
N GLY A 195 -4.46 -12.08 -3.34
CA GLY A 195 -4.44 -11.68 -4.75
C GLY A 195 -3.18 -10.91 -5.13
N MET A 196 -2.71 -10.03 -4.23
CA MET A 196 -1.43 -9.32 -4.38
C MET A 196 -0.22 -10.28 -4.39
N GLU A 197 -0.18 -11.29 -3.51
CA GLU A 197 0.92 -12.25 -3.47
C GLU A 197 1.03 -13.02 -4.80
N VAL A 198 -0.11 -13.48 -5.32
CA VAL A 198 -0.16 -14.14 -6.62
C VAL A 198 0.36 -13.20 -7.70
N ALA A 199 -0.15 -11.97 -7.78
CA ALA A 199 0.21 -11.01 -8.81
C ALA A 199 1.72 -10.71 -8.82
N ASP A 200 2.35 -10.51 -7.67
CA ASP A 200 3.78 -10.16 -7.62
C ASP A 200 4.71 -11.38 -7.83
N ILE A 201 4.36 -12.56 -7.30
CA ILE A 201 5.20 -13.77 -7.48
C ILE A 201 5.30 -14.17 -8.96
N ILE A 202 4.17 -14.16 -9.68
CA ILE A 202 4.17 -14.60 -11.09
C ILE A 202 4.98 -13.64 -11.97
N GLN A 203 4.91 -12.32 -11.75
CA GLN A 203 5.71 -11.37 -12.50
C GLN A 203 7.20 -11.44 -12.12
N ILE A 204 7.53 -11.62 -10.83
CA ILE A 204 8.92 -11.83 -10.41
C ILE A 204 9.52 -13.05 -11.11
N SER A 205 8.76 -14.14 -11.15
CA SER A 205 9.21 -15.41 -11.71
C SER A 205 9.38 -15.32 -13.22
N CYS A 206 8.40 -14.77 -13.94
CA CYS A 206 8.36 -14.82 -15.40
C CYS A 206 9.05 -13.65 -16.10
N LEU A 207 9.10 -12.46 -15.48
CA LEU A 207 9.57 -11.23 -16.12
C LEU A 207 10.98 -10.81 -15.67
N GLY A 208 11.69 -11.68 -14.95
CA GLY A 208 13.09 -11.43 -14.58
C GLY A 208 13.27 -10.28 -13.59
N PHE A 209 12.24 -9.96 -12.78
CA PHE A 209 12.38 -8.91 -11.76
C PHE A 209 13.39 -9.31 -10.69
N PRO A 210 13.89 -8.34 -9.90
CA PRO A 210 14.76 -8.63 -8.77
C PRO A 210 14.15 -9.65 -7.78
N LYS A 211 14.98 -10.58 -7.31
CA LYS A 211 14.59 -11.75 -6.52
C LYS A 211 15.17 -11.69 -5.10
N SER A 212 14.51 -10.94 -4.23
CA SER A 212 15.03 -10.60 -2.90
C SER A 212 16.41 -9.94 -2.97
N ASP A 213 16.63 -9.06 -3.95
CA ASP A 213 17.95 -8.45 -4.21
C ASP A 213 18.19 -7.23 -3.30
N GLU A 214 19.03 -7.37 -2.29
CA GLU A 214 19.40 -6.26 -1.39
C GLU A 214 20.19 -5.13 -2.10
N LYS A 215 20.77 -5.43 -3.27
CA LYS A 215 21.55 -4.51 -4.11
C LYS A 215 20.81 -4.15 -5.40
N ALA A 216 19.47 -4.27 -5.41
CA ALA A 216 18.65 -3.88 -6.53
C ALA A 216 19.07 -2.47 -7.04
N PRO A 217 19.17 -2.28 -8.36
CA PRO A 217 19.69 -1.05 -8.95
C PRO A 217 18.83 0.17 -8.62
N MET A 218 19.36 1.36 -8.89
CA MET A 218 18.62 2.61 -8.73
C MET A 218 17.97 3.01 -10.06
N ALA A 219 16.73 3.48 -9.99
CA ALA A 219 16.05 4.18 -11.08
C ALA A 219 16.06 5.70 -10.82
N GLU A 220 16.12 6.49 -11.89
CA GLU A 220 15.90 7.93 -11.80
C GLU A 220 14.41 8.22 -11.60
N ILE A 221 14.11 9.23 -10.76
CA ILE A 221 12.75 9.63 -10.46
C ILE A 221 12.53 11.14 -10.45
N GLY A 222 11.38 11.62 -10.91
CA GLY A 222 10.92 13.01 -10.80
C GLY A 222 10.53 13.65 -12.12
N MET A 223 9.83 14.78 -12.06
CA MET A 223 9.34 15.47 -13.27
C MET A 223 10.49 16.07 -14.11
N GLY A 224 11.63 16.37 -13.51
CA GLY A 224 12.76 17.03 -14.16
C GLY A 224 13.75 16.11 -14.88
N ILE A 225 13.55 14.78 -14.86
CA ILE A 225 14.57 13.79 -15.29
C ILE A 225 14.60 13.50 -16.80
N LEU A 226 13.51 13.77 -17.53
CA LEU A 226 13.42 13.44 -18.96
C LEU A 226 14.03 14.54 -19.84
N ASP A 227 14.73 14.14 -20.89
CA ASP A 227 15.16 15.05 -21.95
C ASP A 227 13.97 15.36 -22.89
N SER A 228 13.30 16.47 -22.62
CA SER A 228 12.18 16.97 -23.46
C SER A 228 12.56 17.26 -24.93
N LYS A 229 13.85 17.25 -25.30
CA LYS A 229 14.28 17.35 -26.71
C LYS A 229 14.08 16.06 -27.48
N LYS A 230 13.96 14.91 -26.80
CA LYS A 230 13.60 13.62 -27.40
C LYS A 230 12.07 13.44 -27.43
N PRO A 231 11.52 12.55 -28.26
CA PRO A 231 10.15 12.09 -28.08
C PRO A 231 9.94 11.44 -26.72
N VAL A 232 8.79 11.70 -26.08
CA VAL A 232 8.49 11.23 -24.73
C VAL A 232 7.25 10.33 -24.71
N VAL A 233 7.42 9.10 -24.22
CA VAL A 233 6.33 8.14 -23.97
C VAL A 233 6.09 8.04 -22.47
N ILE A 234 4.84 8.20 -22.05
CA ILE A 234 4.45 8.08 -20.64
C ILE A 234 3.40 6.98 -20.46
N CYS A 235 3.73 5.97 -19.65
CA CYS A 235 2.83 4.90 -19.26
C CYS A 235 2.17 5.22 -17.90
N VAL A 236 0.85 5.08 -17.80
CA VAL A 236 0.08 5.38 -16.58
C VAL A 236 -0.78 4.19 -16.20
N GLY A 237 -0.55 3.65 -15.00
CA GLY A 237 -1.37 2.60 -14.40
C GLY A 237 -0.58 1.61 -13.54
N HIS A 238 -0.84 0.31 -13.70
CA HIS A 238 -0.39 -0.79 -12.85
C HIS A 238 0.10 -2.02 -13.62
N ASN A 239 -0.56 -2.42 -14.71
CA ASN A 239 -0.28 -3.70 -15.36
C ASN A 239 0.90 -3.60 -16.34
N ILE A 240 1.99 -4.32 -16.06
CA ILE A 240 3.23 -4.29 -16.83
C ILE A 240 3.14 -4.96 -18.21
N ALA A 241 2.08 -5.72 -18.50
CA ALA A 241 1.99 -6.51 -19.72
C ALA A 241 2.20 -5.68 -20.99
N ALA A 242 1.46 -4.58 -21.18
CA ALA A 242 1.62 -3.73 -22.37
C ALA A 242 2.96 -2.97 -22.39
N PRO A 243 3.41 -2.29 -21.31
CA PRO A 243 4.69 -1.61 -21.31
C PRO A 243 5.91 -2.54 -21.53
N ALA A 244 5.84 -3.81 -21.12
CA ALA A 244 6.91 -4.78 -21.40
C ALA A 244 7.17 -4.94 -22.91
N TYR A 245 6.13 -5.00 -23.74
CA TYR A 245 6.29 -5.09 -25.20
C TYR A 245 6.85 -3.80 -25.82
N ILE A 246 6.50 -2.64 -25.25
CA ILE A 246 7.07 -1.35 -25.68
C ILE A 246 8.57 -1.34 -25.38
N LEU A 247 8.97 -1.75 -24.18
CA LEU A 247 10.37 -1.84 -23.76
C LEU A 247 11.14 -2.86 -24.61
N ASP A 248 10.58 -4.04 -24.87
CA ASP A 248 11.19 -5.06 -25.72
C ASP A 248 11.40 -4.57 -27.16
N TYR A 249 10.42 -3.85 -27.73
CA TYR A 249 10.54 -3.28 -29.07
C TYR A 249 11.62 -2.20 -29.12
N MET A 250 11.65 -1.31 -28.12
CA MET A 250 12.66 -0.25 -28.03
C MET A 250 14.08 -0.83 -27.89
N ASP A 251 14.25 -1.89 -27.10
CA ASP A 251 15.53 -2.57 -26.92
C ASP A 251 16.02 -3.20 -28.23
N LYS A 252 15.17 -4.02 -28.86
CA LYS A 252 15.47 -4.69 -30.14
C LYS A 252 15.83 -3.72 -31.26
N ASN A 253 15.32 -2.49 -31.21
CA ASN A 253 15.54 -1.46 -32.22
C ASN A 253 16.53 -0.37 -31.80
N GLY A 254 17.20 -0.51 -30.64
CA GLY A 254 18.17 0.47 -30.14
C GLY A 254 17.60 1.89 -29.98
N GLN A 255 16.41 2.00 -29.37
CA GLN A 255 15.65 3.26 -29.32
C GLN A 255 15.73 4.01 -27.99
N PHE A 256 16.33 3.45 -26.93
CA PHE A 256 16.46 4.12 -25.63
C PHE A 256 17.26 5.42 -25.68
N ASP A 257 18.19 5.57 -26.62
CA ASP A 257 18.90 6.85 -26.82
C ASP A 257 18.07 7.89 -27.58
N LYS A 258 17.01 7.46 -28.27
CA LYS A 258 16.17 8.28 -29.14
C LYS A 258 14.86 8.70 -28.50
N ILE A 259 14.28 7.86 -27.65
CA ILE A 259 12.96 8.06 -27.03
C ILE A 259 13.14 7.98 -25.51
N GLU A 260 12.59 8.96 -24.80
CA GLU A 260 12.43 8.90 -23.35
C GLU A 260 11.15 8.12 -23.02
N ILE A 261 11.26 7.13 -22.13
CA ILE A 261 10.12 6.36 -21.65
C ILE A 261 10.09 6.35 -20.12
N ALA A 262 8.94 6.72 -19.56
CA ALA A 262 8.75 6.75 -18.11
C ALA A 262 7.33 6.36 -17.71
N GLY A 263 7.18 6.01 -16.43
CA GLY A 263 5.88 5.66 -15.87
C GLY A 263 5.39 6.61 -14.79
N LEU A 264 4.06 6.59 -14.56
CA LEU A 264 3.40 7.08 -13.35
C LEU A 264 2.69 5.92 -12.64
N CYS A 265 2.56 6.01 -11.32
CA CYS A 265 1.93 4.96 -10.50
C CYS A 265 2.69 3.61 -10.55
N CYS A 266 2.02 2.50 -10.25
CA CYS A 266 2.68 1.20 -10.06
C CYS A 266 3.37 0.66 -11.31
N THR A 267 2.84 0.94 -12.50
CA THR A 267 3.46 0.50 -13.76
C THR A 267 4.87 1.08 -13.89
N ALA A 268 5.14 2.27 -13.32
CA ALA A 268 6.49 2.83 -13.29
C ALA A 268 7.48 1.97 -12.49
N HIS A 269 7.05 1.42 -11.35
CA HIS A 269 7.87 0.47 -10.60
C HIS A 269 8.15 -0.77 -11.43
N ASP A 270 7.10 -1.39 -11.98
CA ASP A 270 7.23 -2.67 -12.65
C ASP A 270 7.97 -2.56 -13.99
N MET A 271 7.88 -1.41 -14.68
CA MET A 271 8.72 -1.08 -15.83
C MET A 271 10.20 -1.03 -15.48
N THR A 272 10.57 -0.39 -14.35
CA THR A 272 11.97 -0.33 -13.92
C THR A 272 12.49 -1.64 -13.35
N ARG A 273 11.60 -2.50 -12.80
CA ARG A 273 11.93 -3.88 -12.43
C ARG A 273 12.17 -4.77 -13.65
N TYR A 274 11.46 -4.51 -14.75
CA TYR A 274 11.65 -5.21 -16.02
C TYR A 274 12.89 -4.75 -16.78
N ASN A 275 13.03 -3.43 -16.96
CA ASN A 275 14.11 -2.81 -17.74
C ASN A 275 14.57 -1.51 -17.07
N LYS A 276 15.83 -1.49 -16.65
CA LYS A 276 16.46 -0.36 -15.94
C LYS A 276 16.57 0.93 -16.76
N SER A 277 16.37 0.89 -18.08
CA SER A 277 16.39 2.06 -18.95
C SER A 277 15.10 2.89 -18.82
N ALA A 278 14.02 2.31 -18.29
CA ALA A 278 12.81 3.05 -17.97
C ALA A 278 13.04 4.00 -16.77
N LYS A 279 12.28 5.09 -16.74
CA LYS A 279 12.35 6.10 -15.68
C LYS A 279 11.01 6.28 -14.97
N ILE A 280 10.99 6.99 -13.84
CA ILE A 280 9.78 7.18 -13.03
C ILE A 280 9.47 8.67 -12.93
N ILE A 281 8.28 9.10 -13.35
CA ILE A 281 7.88 10.50 -13.15
C ILE A 281 7.42 10.73 -11.72
N GLY A 282 6.61 9.83 -11.17
CA GLY A 282 6.15 9.89 -9.79
C GLY A 282 4.78 9.24 -9.57
N SER A 283 4.15 9.64 -8.46
CA SER A 283 2.86 9.12 -8.02
C SER A 283 1.67 9.69 -8.81
N MET A 284 0.45 9.24 -8.49
CA MET A 284 -0.80 9.70 -9.12
C MET A 284 -0.96 11.24 -9.09
N SER A 285 -0.43 11.91 -8.06
CA SER A 285 -0.52 13.37 -7.91
C SER A 285 0.23 14.14 -9.00
N LYS A 286 1.11 13.46 -9.73
CA LYS A 286 1.91 14.03 -10.82
C LYS A 286 1.25 13.85 -12.20
N GLU A 287 0.20 13.04 -12.35
CA GLU A 287 -0.41 12.75 -13.66
C GLU A 287 -0.86 14.01 -14.41
N LEU A 288 -1.77 14.79 -13.82
CA LEU A 288 -2.30 15.98 -14.50
C LEU A 288 -1.23 17.06 -14.65
N LYS A 289 -0.35 17.22 -13.65
CA LYS A 289 0.78 18.15 -13.69
C LYS A 289 1.67 17.86 -14.90
N TYR A 290 2.01 16.60 -15.10
CA TYR A 290 2.89 16.18 -16.18
C TYR A 290 2.21 16.27 -17.54
N ILE A 291 0.93 15.89 -17.65
CA ILE A 291 0.16 16.09 -18.90
C ILE A 291 0.14 17.57 -19.28
N ARG A 292 -0.19 18.46 -18.33
CA ARG A 292 -0.31 19.90 -18.60
C ARG A 292 1.02 20.62 -18.85
N SER A 293 2.14 20.02 -18.49
CA SER A 293 3.46 20.51 -18.91
C SER A 293 3.61 20.54 -20.44
N GLY A 294 2.88 19.68 -21.15
CA GLY A 294 3.01 19.50 -22.60
C GLY A 294 4.20 18.64 -23.02
N ILE A 295 4.97 18.10 -22.08
CA ILE A 295 6.14 17.24 -22.37
C ILE A 295 5.75 15.90 -23.02
N PRO A 296 4.72 15.15 -22.58
CA PRO A 296 4.42 13.84 -23.16
C PRO A 296 4.02 13.92 -24.63
N ASP A 297 4.61 13.09 -25.49
CA ASP A 297 4.23 13.00 -26.91
C ASP A 297 3.25 11.85 -27.18
N VAL A 298 3.24 10.83 -26.33
CA VAL A 298 2.26 9.73 -26.35
C VAL A 298 1.95 9.33 -24.92
N LEU A 299 0.67 9.12 -24.62
CA LEU A 299 0.20 8.57 -23.36
C LEU A 299 -0.30 7.14 -23.56
N VAL A 300 0.14 6.22 -22.72
CA VAL A 300 -0.30 4.83 -22.70
C VAL A 300 -0.97 4.58 -21.36
N THR A 301 -2.25 4.22 -21.36
CA THR A 301 -3.02 4.00 -20.12
C THR A 301 -3.43 2.55 -19.99
N ASP A 302 -3.22 1.98 -18.80
CA ASP A 302 -3.74 0.65 -18.46
C ASP A 302 -4.98 0.72 -17.55
N GLU A 303 -4.87 0.45 -16.26
CA GLU A 303 -5.93 0.35 -15.27
C GLU A 303 -5.48 0.90 -13.90
N GLN A 304 -6.48 1.32 -13.12
CA GLN A 304 -6.38 1.71 -11.70
C GLN A 304 -5.50 2.94 -11.42
N CYS A 305 -5.99 3.87 -10.60
CA CYS A 305 -5.33 5.15 -10.33
C CYS A 305 -4.87 5.85 -11.62
N VAL A 306 -5.66 5.74 -12.68
CA VAL A 306 -5.50 6.48 -13.93
C VAL A 306 -6.58 7.54 -13.91
N ARG A 307 -6.22 8.82 -14.08
CA ARG A 307 -7.21 9.88 -14.05
C ARG A 307 -8.25 9.74 -15.16
N ALA A 308 -9.52 9.93 -14.81
CA ALA A 308 -10.64 9.83 -15.76
C ALA A 308 -10.66 10.94 -16.83
N ASP A 309 -9.93 12.03 -16.61
CA ASP A 309 -9.85 13.18 -17.53
C ASP A 309 -8.59 13.19 -18.41
N ILE A 310 -7.78 12.12 -18.40
CA ILE A 310 -6.54 12.06 -19.22
C ILE A 310 -6.82 12.33 -20.69
N LEU A 311 -7.80 11.65 -21.30
CA LEU A 311 -8.10 11.84 -22.73
C LEU A 311 -8.48 13.29 -23.05
N LYS A 312 -9.32 13.90 -22.21
CA LYS A 312 -9.77 15.29 -22.37
C LYS A 312 -8.59 16.27 -22.27
N GLU A 313 -7.70 16.07 -21.31
CA GLU A 313 -6.55 16.97 -21.09
C GLU A 313 -5.45 16.76 -22.15
N ALA A 314 -5.22 15.52 -22.54
CA ALA A 314 -4.28 15.14 -23.61
C ALA A 314 -4.68 15.72 -24.97
N GLN A 315 -5.97 15.67 -25.31
CA GLN A 315 -6.51 16.19 -26.56
C GLN A 315 -6.24 17.69 -26.74
N LYS A 316 -6.30 18.48 -25.67
CA LYS A 316 -5.99 19.93 -25.70
C LYS A 316 -4.56 20.21 -26.17
N LEU A 317 -3.66 19.25 -25.99
CA LEU A 317 -2.22 19.37 -26.25
C LEU A 317 -1.75 18.48 -27.41
N HIS A 318 -2.69 17.97 -28.21
CA HIS A 318 -2.44 17.06 -29.34
C HIS A 318 -1.61 15.83 -28.92
N ILE A 319 -1.86 15.30 -27.72
CA ILE A 319 -1.19 14.11 -27.19
C ILE A 319 -2.11 12.90 -27.44
N PRO A 320 -1.75 11.96 -28.32
CA PRO A 320 -2.52 10.75 -28.56
C PRO A 320 -2.52 9.84 -27.32
N VAL A 321 -3.68 9.28 -27.01
CA VAL A 321 -3.86 8.31 -25.89
C VAL A 321 -4.09 6.91 -26.44
N ILE A 322 -3.29 5.94 -25.97
CA ILE A 322 -3.44 4.52 -26.28
C ILE A 322 -3.97 3.82 -25.03
N ALA A 323 -5.24 3.42 -25.07
CA ALA A 323 -5.87 2.65 -24.00
C ALA A 323 -5.61 1.15 -24.21
N THR A 324 -4.85 0.53 -23.31
CA THR A 324 -4.33 -0.84 -23.47
C THR A 324 -5.01 -1.87 -22.57
N ASN A 325 -6.13 -1.51 -21.94
CA ASN A 325 -6.84 -2.37 -21.00
C ASN A 325 -8.34 -2.14 -21.08
N GLU A 326 -9.12 -3.22 -21.12
CA GLU A 326 -10.59 -3.18 -21.23
C GLU A 326 -11.29 -2.47 -20.06
N LYS A 327 -10.62 -2.33 -18.90
CA LYS A 327 -11.18 -1.62 -17.74
C LYS A 327 -11.23 -0.11 -17.94
N ILE A 328 -10.43 0.44 -18.85
CA ILE A 328 -10.40 1.88 -19.15
C ILE A 328 -10.30 2.07 -20.68
N THR A 329 -11.43 2.39 -21.32
CA THR A 329 -11.50 2.55 -22.78
C THR A 329 -11.83 3.98 -23.23
N TYR A 330 -12.24 4.86 -22.30
CA TYR A 330 -12.62 6.26 -22.56
C TYR A 330 -13.67 6.49 -23.67
N GLY A 331 -14.40 5.45 -24.10
CA GLY A 331 -15.27 5.53 -25.28
C GLY A 331 -14.51 5.67 -26.61
N LEU A 332 -13.21 5.39 -26.64
CA LEU A 332 -12.39 5.39 -27.84
C LEU A 332 -12.72 4.19 -28.73
N GLN A 333 -12.46 4.33 -30.03
CA GLN A 333 -12.64 3.23 -30.98
C GLN A 333 -11.60 2.13 -30.73
N ASP A 334 -12.06 0.87 -30.72
CA ASP A 334 -11.17 -0.29 -30.77
C ASP A 334 -10.61 -0.47 -32.18
N ARG A 335 -9.29 -0.40 -32.28
CA ARG A 335 -8.53 -0.53 -33.53
C ARG A 335 -7.63 -1.75 -33.51
N SER A 336 -7.90 -2.74 -32.66
CA SER A 336 -7.07 -3.94 -32.51
C SER A 336 -6.94 -4.76 -33.80
N ASN A 337 -7.90 -4.63 -34.73
CA ASN A 337 -7.88 -5.32 -36.02
C ASN A 337 -7.20 -4.53 -37.15
N ASP A 338 -6.87 -3.26 -36.93
CA ASP A 338 -6.31 -2.40 -37.96
C ASP A 338 -4.78 -2.56 -38.06
N SER A 339 -4.19 -2.08 -39.16
CA SER A 339 -2.74 -2.04 -39.30
C SER A 339 -2.14 -0.93 -38.45
N VAL A 340 -0.93 -1.16 -37.92
CA VAL A 340 -0.22 -0.17 -37.09
C VAL A 340 -0.06 1.17 -37.83
N ASP A 341 0.29 1.14 -39.11
CA ASP A 341 0.48 2.35 -39.90
C ASP A 341 -0.81 3.16 -40.06
N ALA A 342 -1.95 2.51 -40.31
CA ALA A 342 -3.23 3.20 -40.43
C ALA A 342 -3.65 3.87 -39.11
N ILE A 343 -3.39 3.22 -37.98
CA ILE A 343 -3.65 3.80 -36.65
C ILE A 343 -2.75 5.01 -36.43
N ILE A 344 -1.46 4.89 -36.74
CA ILE A 344 -0.49 5.99 -36.57
C ILE A 344 -0.90 7.19 -37.42
N ASP A 345 -1.30 7.01 -38.67
CA ASP A 345 -1.66 8.12 -39.56
C ASP A 345 -2.92 8.87 -39.07
N ASP A 346 -3.93 8.15 -38.57
CA ASP A 346 -5.14 8.74 -37.97
C ASP A 346 -4.81 9.52 -36.67
N LEU A 347 -3.92 8.99 -35.82
CA LEU A 347 -3.50 9.66 -34.58
C LEU A 347 -2.62 10.88 -34.85
N VAL A 348 -1.67 10.76 -35.78
CA VAL A 348 -0.76 11.84 -36.18
C VAL A 348 -1.53 13.03 -36.76
N SER A 349 -2.49 12.76 -37.65
CA SER A 349 -3.35 13.79 -38.24
C SER A 349 -4.29 14.46 -37.23
N GLY A 350 -4.53 13.84 -36.07
CA GLY A 350 -5.50 14.32 -35.08
C GLY A 350 -6.94 13.98 -35.41
N LYS A 351 -7.17 13.11 -36.42
CA LYS A 351 -8.51 12.60 -36.75
C LYS A 351 -9.14 11.86 -35.58
N GLN A 352 -8.31 11.20 -34.77
CA GLN A 352 -8.72 10.57 -33.51
C GLN A 352 -7.79 11.03 -32.37
N PRO A 353 -8.33 11.33 -31.18
CA PRO A 353 -7.53 11.74 -30.02
C PRO A 353 -6.84 10.55 -29.34
N GLY A 354 -7.23 9.32 -29.68
CA GLY A 354 -6.74 8.10 -29.08
C GLY A 354 -7.44 6.87 -29.65
N VAL A 355 -7.00 5.69 -29.22
CA VAL A 355 -7.57 4.39 -29.62
C VAL A 355 -7.53 3.39 -28.47
N VAL A 356 -8.43 2.41 -28.49
CA VAL A 356 -8.28 1.17 -27.72
C VAL A 356 -7.46 0.20 -28.57
N LEU A 357 -6.43 -0.39 -27.96
CA LEU A 357 -5.58 -1.39 -28.59
C LEU A 357 -5.23 -2.46 -27.56
N LEU A 358 -5.74 -3.68 -27.72
CA LEU A 358 -5.57 -4.75 -26.73
C LEU A 358 -4.53 -5.81 -27.14
N ASP A 359 -4.03 -5.74 -28.37
CA ASP A 359 -2.95 -6.58 -28.88
C ASP A 359 -1.59 -6.05 -28.43
N PHE A 360 -0.95 -6.73 -27.48
CA PHE A 360 0.32 -6.30 -26.90
C PHE A 360 1.47 -6.26 -27.91
N GLU A 361 1.49 -7.11 -28.93
CA GLU A 361 2.53 -7.07 -29.95
C GLU A 361 2.39 -5.81 -30.81
N LYS A 362 1.15 -5.51 -31.24
CA LYS A 362 0.86 -4.25 -31.95
C LYS A 362 1.15 -3.03 -31.09
N ILE A 363 0.84 -3.05 -29.79
CA ILE A 363 1.17 -1.94 -28.87
C ILE A 363 2.68 -1.69 -28.85
N GLY A 364 3.48 -2.77 -28.72
CA GLY A 364 4.93 -2.70 -28.67
C GLY A 364 5.53 -2.01 -29.90
N GLU A 365 5.00 -2.30 -31.09
CA GLU A 365 5.41 -1.65 -32.34
C GLU A 365 4.86 -0.23 -32.50
N LEU A 366 3.57 -0.03 -32.20
CA LEU A 366 2.85 1.20 -32.47
C LEU A 366 3.39 2.36 -31.63
N VAL A 367 3.58 2.16 -30.32
CA VAL A 367 3.89 3.27 -29.40
C VAL A 367 5.22 3.96 -29.72
N PRO A 368 6.36 3.24 -29.87
CA PRO A 368 7.63 3.86 -30.20
C PRO A 368 7.60 4.53 -31.59
N LYS A 369 6.98 3.90 -32.59
CA LYS A 369 6.81 4.50 -33.93
C LYS A 369 5.98 5.77 -33.89
N LEU A 370 4.87 5.76 -33.16
CA LEU A 370 4.00 6.92 -32.97
C LEU A 370 4.76 8.06 -32.30
N ALA A 371 5.52 7.77 -31.22
CA ALA A 371 6.30 8.79 -30.52
C ALA A 371 7.32 9.47 -31.45
N MET A 372 8.05 8.69 -32.26
CA MET A 372 9.02 9.23 -33.23
C MET A 372 8.37 10.15 -34.28
N LYS A 373 7.14 9.87 -34.72
CA LYS A 373 6.39 10.74 -35.64
C LYS A 373 5.76 11.94 -34.92
N MET A 374 5.20 11.73 -33.74
CA MET A 374 4.42 12.74 -33.01
C MET A 374 5.30 13.81 -32.37
N GLY A 375 6.47 13.44 -31.84
CA GLY A 375 7.39 14.37 -31.17
C GLY A 375 7.75 15.61 -32.00
N PRO A 376 8.25 15.47 -33.24
CA PRO A 376 8.52 16.61 -34.12
C PRO A 376 7.29 17.48 -34.41
N ILE A 377 6.12 16.86 -34.61
CA ILE A 377 4.86 17.55 -34.91
C ILE A 377 4.43 18.41 -33.72
N ARG A 378 4.45 17.85 -32.52
CA ARG A 378 4.08 18.58 -31.31
C ARG A 378 5.06 19.69 -30.98
N LYS A 379 6.37 19.45 -31.17
CA LYS A 379 7.41 20.48 -31.02
C LYS A 379 7.21 21.64 -31.98
N ALA A 380 6.87 21.36 -33.24
CA ALA A 380 6.57 22.41 -34.21
C ALA A 380 5.31 23.21 -33.84
N LYS A 381 4.31 22.58 -33.21
CA LYS A 381 3.12 23.26 -32.70
C LYS A 381 3.37 24.05 -31.40
N GLY A 382 4.40 23.69 -30.63
CA GLY A 382 4.78 24.38 -29.38
C GLY A 382 3.69 24.35 -28.29
N LEU A 383 2.84 23.33 -28.26
CA LEU A 383 1.68 23.30 -27.37
C LEU A 383 2.07 22.98 -25.93
N THR A 384 1.70 23.84 -25.01
CA THR A 384 1.71 23.61 -23.56
C THR A 384 0.45 24.22 -22.95
N ALA A 385 0.00 23.69 -21.80
CA ALA A 385 -1.09 24.32 -21.06
C ALA A 385 -0.60 25.45 -20.14
N LEU A 386 0.71 25.57 -19.94
CA LEU A 386 1.30 26.57 -19.05
C LEU A 386 1.26 27.95 -19.72
N PRO A 387 0.79 28.99 -19.01
CA PRO A 387 0.77 30.35 -19.54
C PRO A 387 2.19 30.87 -19.80
N ASP A 388 2.34 31.75 -20.80
CA ASP A 388 3.56 32.54 -20.94
C ASP A 388 3.70 33.57 -19.80
N ASP A 389 4.81 34.32 -19.76
CA ASP A 389 5.08 35.25 -18.65
C ASP A 389 4.09 36.43 -18.60
N GLU A 390 3.56 36.85 -19.75
CA GLU A 390 2.61 37.95 -19.84
C GLU A 390 1.19 37.48 -19.49
N GLU A 391 0.79 36.31 -19.96
CA GLU A 391 -0.44 35.65 -19.57
C GLU A 391 -0.44 35.32 -18.07
N PHE A 392 0.68 34.82 -17.53
CA PHE A 392 0.83 34.54 -16.10
C PHE A 392 0.57 35.80 -15.26
N LYS A 393 1.21 36.93 -15.59
CA LYS A 393 0.99 38.21 -14.90
C LYS A 393 -0.48 38.64 -14.95
N LYS A 394 -1.13 38.50 -16.11
CA LYS A 394 -2.56 38.80 -16.27
C LYS A 394 -3.43 37.90 -15.39
N LEU A 395 -3.16 36.60 -15.37
CA LEU A 395 -3.93 35.61 -14.60
C LEU A 395 -3.82 35.85 -13.09
N VAL A 396 -2.62 36.11 -12.56
CA VAL A 396 -2.45 36.39 -11.13
C VAL A 396 -3.11 37.72 -10.74
N ALA A 397 -3.02 38.75 -11.59
CA ALA A 397 -3.69 40.03 -11.36
C ALA A 397 -5.22 39.97 -11.47
N LYS A 398 -5.76 39.00 -12.23
CA LYS A 398 -7.21 38.76 -12.36
C LYS A 398 -7.82 38.17 -11.08
N CYS A 399 -7.02 37.60 -10.19
CA CYS A 399 -7.50 36.97 -8.96
C CYS A 399 -8.24 37.97 -8.06
N THR A 400 -9.51 37.67 -7.75
CA THR A 400 -10.36 38.52 -6.89
C THR A 400 -10.27 38.17 -5.40
N LYS A 401 -9.41 37.23 -5.02
CA LYS A 401 -9.24 36.75 -3.63
C LYS A 401 -10.54 36.25 -2.97
N CYS A 402 -11.47 35.68 -3.75
CA CYS A 402 -12.75 35.17 -3.25
C CYS A 402 -12.66 33.87 -2.42
N LEU A 403 -11.48 33.25 -2.35
CA LEU A 403 -11.18 32.01 -1.62
C LEU A 403 -11.93 30.75 -2.10
N GLN A 404 -12.64 30.80 -3.23
CA GLN A 404 -13.39 29.65 -3.73
C GLN A 404 -12.46 28.46 -4.06
N CYS A 405 -11.33 28.74 -4.71
CA CYS A 405 -10.31 27.74 -5.01
C CYS A 405 -9.72 27.06 -3.76
N THR A 406 -9.60 27.80 -2.64
CA THR A 406 -9.15 27.26 -1.35
C THR A 406 -10.23 26.38 -0.73
N ARG A 407 -11.49 26.82 -0.72
CA ARG A 407 -12.63 26.06 -0.16
C ARG A 407 -12.86 24.73 -0.88
N ASP A 408 -12.73 24.71 -2.20
CA ASP A 408 -12.92 23.50 -3.02
C ASP A 408 -11.65 22.64 -3.15
N CYS A 409 -10.50 23.14 -2.68
CA CYS A 409 -9.27 22.38 -2.65
C CYS A 409 -9.41 21.21 -1.67
N PRO A 410 -9.12 19.95 -2.07
CA PRO A 410 -9.16 18.82 -1.14
C PRO A 410 -8.15 18.92 0.01
N GLN A 411 -7.11 19.75 -0.17
CA GLN A 411 -6.04 20.05 0.77
C GLN A 411 -6.20 21.44 1.43
N SER A 412 -7.26 22.18 1.13
CA SER A 412 -7.51 23.53 1.64
C SER A 412 -6.33 24.51 1.45
N LEU A 413 -5.61 24.41 0.32
CA LEU A 413 -4.38 25.19 0.11
C LEU A 413 -4.62 26.71 0.05
N PRO A 414 -3.70 27.53 0.61
CA PRO A 414 -3.78 29.00 0.60
C PRO A 414 -3.44 29.61 -0.77
N ILE A 415 -4.19 29.24 -1.81
CA ILE A 415 -3.97 29.64 -3.21
C ILE A 415 -4.09 31.15 -3.39
N SER A 416 -5.03 31.79 -2.69
CA SER A 416 -5.24 33.24 -2.81
C SER A 416 -4.04 34.05 -2.32
N ASP A 417 -3.34 33.57 -1.29
CA ASP A 417 -2.16 34.24 -0.74
C ASP A 417 -0.99 34.14 -1.72
N ALA A 418 -0.80 32.97 -2.33
CA ALA A 418 0.18 32.77 -3.39
C ALA A 418 -0.10 33.65 -4.63
N MET A 419 -1.36 33.76 -5.05
CA MET A 419 -1.77 34.68 -6.12
C MET A 419 -1.42 36.14 -5.77
N ALA A 420 -1.68 36.56 -4.53
CA ALA A 420 -1.40 37.93 -4.08
C ALA A 420 0.10 38.25 -4.04
N ALA A 421 0.92 37.31 -3.56
CA ALA A 421 2.38 37.44 -3.54
C ALA A 421 2.95 37.54 -4.98
N ALA A 422 2.43 36.72 -5.89
CA ALA A 422 2.90 36.66 -7.27
C ALA A 422 2.63 37.93 -8.09
N VAL A 423 1.61 38.73 -7.74
CA VAL A 423 1.39 40.06 -8.36
C VAL A 423 2.62 40.97 -8.18
N ASN A 424 3.33 40.83 -7.06
CA ASN A 424 4.55 41.58 -6.76
C ASN A 424 5.84 40.82 -7.16
N GLY A 425 5.72 39.72 -7.89
CA GLY A 425 6.85 38.91 -8.35
C GLY A 425 7.37 37.86 -7.35
N ASP A 426 6.76 37.71 -6.18
CA ASP A 426 7.13 36.66 -5.23
C ASP A 426 6.45 35.33 -5.57
N LEU A 427 7.25 34.36 -6.03
CA LEU A 427 6.78 33.02 -6.43
C LEU A 427 6.98 31.96 -5.33
N SER A 428 7.61 32.32 -4.21
CA SER A 428 8.00 31.35 -3.16
C SER A 428 6.82 30.54 -2.63
N LEU A 429 5.66 31.18 -2.46
CA LEU A 429 4.44 30.50 -2.02
C LEU A 429 3.95 29.50 -3.06
N PHE A 430 4.02 29.80 -4.36
CA PHE A 430 3.64 28.83 -5.40
C PHE A 430 4.59 27.63 -5.47
N GLU A 431 5.89 27.86 -5.26
CA GLU A 431 6.89 26.79 -5.20
C GLU A 431 6.60 25.83 -4.03
N ILE A 432 6.19 26.34 -2.87
CA ILE A 432 5.73 25.52 -1.74
C ILE A 432 4.43 24.79 -2.09
N LEU A 433 3.47 25.48 -2.70
CA LEU A 433 2.19 24.89 -3.08
C LEU A 433 2.34 23.78 -4.13
N HIS A 434 3.37 23.82 -4.98
CA HIS A 434 3.61 22.76 -5.95
C HIS A 434 3.75 21.39 -5.31
N ASP A 435 4.52 21.27 -4.22
CA ASP A 435 4.70 19.98 -3.52
C ASP A 435 3.40 19.53 -2.81
N LYS A 436 2.69 20.48 -2.19
CA LYS A 436 1.43 20.19 -1.45
C LYS A 436 0.23 19.94 -2.36
N CYS A 437 0.24 20.47 -3.58
CA CYS A 437 -0.83 20.32 -4.54
C CYS A 437 -0.88 18.89 -5.08
N VAL A 438 -2.02 18.21 -4.92
CA VAL A 438 -2.25 16.87 -5.48
C VAL A 438 -2.61 16.86 -6.97
N GLY A 439 -2.53 18.01 -7.66
CA GLY A 439 -2.75 18.11 -9.11
C GLY A 439 -4.16 17.74 -9.56
N CYS A 440 -5.20 18.01 -8.75
CA CYS A 440 -6.55 17.50 -9.05
C CYS A 440 -7.36 18.31 -10.07
N GLY A 441 -7.02 19.58 -10.29
CA GLY A 441 -7.74 20.49 -11.20
C GLY A 441 -9.07 21.05 -10.68
N ARG A 442 -9.54 20.67 -9.48
CA ARG A 442 -10.82 21.16 -8.93
C ARG A 442 -10.90 22.68 -8.83
N CYS A 443 -9.79 23.31 -8.44
CA CYS A 443 -9.69 24.76 -8.31
C CYS A 443 -9.87 25.51 -9.64
N ASP A 444 -9.57 24.89 -10.79
CA ASP A 444 -9.78 25.49 -12.11
C ASP A 444 -11.29 25.68 -12.36
N TYR A 445 -12.08 24.63 -12.13
CA TYR A 445 -13.55 24.67 -12.29
C TYR A 445 -14.25 25.58 -11.28
N SER A 446 -13.64 25.75 -10.11
CA SER A 446 -14.22 26.49 -8.99
C SER A 446 -13.97 27.99 -9.09
N CYS A 447 -13.03 28.43 -9.95
CA CYS A 447 -12.65 29.84 -10.03
C CYS A 447 -13.72 30.65 -10.80
N PRO A 448 -14.43 31.61 -10.17
CA PRO A 448 -15.42 32.43 -10.87
C PRO A 448 -14.79 33.38 -11.90
N ALA A 449 -13.47 33.59 -11.82
CA ALA A 449 -12.72 34.38 -12.78
C ALA A 449 -12.10 33.52 -13.90
N ASP A 450 -12.42 32.22 -13.97
CA ASP A 450 -11.92 31.28 -14.99
C ASP A 450 -10.39 31.29 -15.09
N ILE A 451 -9.71 31.26 -13.93
CA ILE A 451 -8.25 31.16 -13.86
C ILE A 451 -7.88 29.67 -13.85
N PRO A 452 -6.98 29.19 -14.73
CA PRO A 452 -6.45 27.84 -14.68
C PRO A 452 -5.42 27.74 -13.54
N VAL A 453 -5.92 27.70 -12.31
CA VAL A 453 -5.13 27.76 -11.07
C VAL A 453 -3.99 26.75 -11.06
N LEU A 454 -4.23 25.49 -11.48
CA LEU A 454 -3.17 24.50 -11.52
C LEU A 454 -2.04 24.92 -12.49
N ASN A 455 -2.35 25.49 -13.65
CA ASN A 455 -1.34 25.90 -14.62
C ASN A 455 -0.53 27.10 -14.10
N VAL A 456 -1.17 27.99 -13.33
CA VAL A 456 -0.48 29.09 -12.65
C VAL A 456 0.51 28.55 -11.62
N ILE A 457 0.11 27.57 -10.79
CA ILE A 457 1.02 26.91 -9.83
C ILE A 457 2.21 26.28 -10.57
N GLU A 458 1.95 25.49 -11.61
CA GLU A 458 3.01 24.77 -12.32
C GLU A 458 3.92 25.72 -13.12
N LYS A 459 3.39 26.83 -13.66
CA LYS A 459 4.19 27.87 -14.33
C LYS A 459 5.10 28.62 -13.35
N ALA A 460 4.59 29.00 -12.19
CA ALA A 460 5.40 29.65 -11.16
C ALA A 460 6.51 28.73 -10.62
N SER A 461 6.28 27.40 -10.63
CA SER A 461 7.15 26.40 -10.01
C SER A 461 8.14 25.73 -10.96
N GLN A 462 8.37 26.28 -12.15
CA GLN A 462 9.26 25.68 -13.16
C GLN A 462 10.69 25.46 -12.66
N ARG A 463 11.19 26.31 -11.75
CA ARG A 463 12.52 26.15 -11.15
C ARG A 463 12.58 24.87 -10.32
N VAL A 464 11.68 24.71 -9.35
CA VAL A 464 11.65 23.52 -8.48
C VAL A 464 11.32 22.25 -9.25
N ILE A 465 10.45 22.31 -10.27
CA ILE A 465 10.13 21.17 -11.15
C ILE A 465 11.38 20.66 -11.89
N ARG A 466 12.27 21.55 -12.36
CA ARG A 466 13.55 21.15 -12.99
C ARG A 466 14.52 20.52 -12.01
N GLU A 467 14.41 20.87 -10.73
CA GLU A 467 15.21 20.34 -9.62
C GLU A 467 14.62 19.03 -9.06
N GLU A 468 13.38 18.67 -9.40
CA GLU A 468 12.74 17.39 -9.06
C GLU A 468 13.43 16.22 -9.78
N LYS A 469 14.58 15.82 -9.23
CA LYS A 469 15.46 14.76 -9.72
C LYS A 469 15.96 13.95 -8.55
N GLY A 470 15.35 12.81 -8.33
CA GLY A 470 15.67 11.85 -7.29
C GLY A 470 16.24 10.53 -7.84
N LYS A 471 16.44 9.60 -6.91
CA LYS A 471 16.78 8.20 -7.18
C LYS A 471 16.00 7.31 -6.24
N MET A 472 15.44 6.24 -6.78
CA MET A 472 14.69 5.25 -6.03
C MET A 472 15.30 3.88 -6.26
N ARG A 473 15.51 3.10 -5.20
CA ARG A 473 15.91 1.70 -5.36
C ARG A 473 14.78 0.94 -6.03
N ILE A 474 15.08 0.19 -7.09
CA ILE A 474 14.11 -0.64 -7.81
C ILE A 474 13.53 -1.69 -6.85
N GLY A 475 12.25 -2.03 -7.05
CA GLY A 475 11.52 -3.00 -6.25
C GLY A 475 12.24 -4.34 -6.17
N ARG A 476 12.69 -4.70 -4.96
CA ARG A 476 13.55 -5.88 -4.74
C ARG A 476 12.80 -7.22 -4.67
N GLY A 477 11.47 -7.19 -4.60
CA GLY A 477 10.65 -8.36 -4.34
C GLY A 477 10.62 -8.73 -2.85
N GLN A 478 10.65 -10.02 -2.56
CA GLN A 478 10.49 -10.57 -1.21
C GLN A 478 11.67 -10.26 -0.28
N ILE A 479 11.45 -10.50 1.02
CA ILE A 479 12.51 -10.58 2.02
C ILE A 479 12.98 -12.04 2.07
N GLY A 480 14.27 -12.29 1.88
CA GLY A 480 14.83 -13.64 1.81
C GLY A 480 14.90 -14.33 3.17
N ASP A 481 14.87 -15.67 3.20
CA ASP A 481 15.00 -16.45 4.44
C ASP A 481 16.27 -16.12 5.25
N PRO A 482 17.45 -15.86 4.63
CA PRO A 482 18.64 -15.45 5.37
C PRO A 482 18.43 -14.17 6.19
N GLU A 483 17.73 -13.18 5.63
CA GLU A 483 17.43 -11.92 6.32
C GLU A 483 16.43 -12.14 7.46
N ILE A 484 15.44 -13.01 7.28
CA ILE A 484 14.49 -13.38 8.34
C ILE A 484 15.20 -14.09 9.50
N ARG A 485 16.17 -14.98 9.23
CA ARG A 485 16.95 -15.64 10.29
C ARG A 485 17.82 -14.66 11.06
N GLU A 486 18.34 -13.64 10.39
CA GLU A 486 19.17 -12.59 11.00
C GLU A 486 18.36 -11.69 11.94
N GLU A 487 17.19 -11.21 11.51
CA GLU A 487 16.40 -10.24 12.29
C GLU A 487 15.26 -10.81 13.11
N GLY A 488 14.76 -12.00 12.79
CA GLY A 488 13.55 -12.56 13.41
C GLY A 488 13.64 -12.60 14.95
N ARG A 489 14.81 -12.95 15.48
CA ARG A 489 15.07 -12.93 16.92
C ARG A 489 14.98 -11.52 17.50
N ASN A 490 15.63 -10.55 16.87
CA ASN A 490 15.71 -9.19 17.39
C ASN A 490 14.34 -8.51 17.37
N LEU A 491 13.55 -8.76 16.33
CA LEU A 491 12.18 -8.26 16.21
C LEU A 491 11.25 -8.83 17.29
N VAL A 492 11.34 -10.13 17.57
CA VAL A 492 10.49 -10.79 18.58
C VAL A 492 10.88 -10.40 20.00
N LEU A 493 12.18 -10.22 20.26
CA LEU A 493 12.67 -9.75 21.56
C LEU A 493 12.47 -8.24 21.75
N GLY A 494 12.24 -7.50 20.66
CA GLY A 494 12.07 -6.04 20.64
C GLY A 494 13.38 -5.26 20.62
N THR A 495 14.54 -5.92 20.49
CA THR A 495 15.86 -5.26 20.42
C THR A 495 16.13 -4.61 19.07
N THR A 496 15.44 -5.07 18.02
CA THR A 496 15.14 -4.23 16.86
C THR A 496 13.79 -3.57 17.15
N PRO A 497 13.70 -2.23 17.19
CA PRO A 497 12.53 -1.53 17.75
C PRO A 497 11.24 -1.77 16.96
N GLY A 498 11.35 -2.08 15.67
CA GLY A 498 10.24 -2.59 14.87
C GLY A 498 10.48 -2.45 13.37
N VAL A 499 9.52 -2.98 12.61
CA VAL A 499 9.40 -2.77 11.16
C VAL A 499 8.36 -1.69 10.89
N LEU A 500 8.73 -0.68 10.11
CA LEU A 500 7.81 0.37 9.66
C LEU A 500 7.66 0.29 8.15
N ALA A 501 6.43 0.07 7.69
CA ALA A 501 6.11 -0.09 6.28
C ALA A 501 5.41 1.15 5.71
N PHE A 502 6.13 1.98 4.96
CA PHE A 502 5.58 3.16 4.29
C PHE A 502 5.04 2.79 2.90
N VAL A 503 3.72 2.76 2.79
CA VAL A 503 2.99 2.25 1.64
C VAL A 503 1.92 3.26 1.23
N GLY A 504 1.11 2.93 0.23
CA GLY A 504 -0.09 3.70 -0.10
C GLY A 504 0.12 4.76 -1.17
N CYS A 505 -0.74 5.78 -1.15
CA CYS A 505 -0.96 6.73 -2.24
C CYS A 505 -0.31 8.10 -1.95
N GLY A 506 -0.28 8.99 -2.95
CA GLY A 506 0.32 10.33 -2.86
C GLY A 506 -0.63 11.44 -2.38
N ASN A 507 -1.62 11.15 -1.54
CA ASN A 507 -2.60 12.14 -1.02
C ASN A 507 -2.17 12.67 0.37
N TYR A 508 -0.95 13.21 0.46
CA TYR A 508 -0.36 13.64 1.73
C TYR A 508 -0.98 14.95 2.25
N PRO A 509 -1.08 15.12 3.57
CA PRO A 509 -1.65 16.33 4.17
C PRO A 509 -0.78 17.58 4.01
N ASP A 510 0.55 17.44 4.06
CA ASP A 510 1.47 18.59 4.01
C ASP A 510 2.60 18.43 2.98
N GLY A 511 2.28 17.81 1.84
CA GLY A 511 3.23 17.60 0.75
C GLY A 511 4.02 16.30 0.86
N THR A 512 4.85 16.04 -0.15
CA THR A 512 5.51 14.73 -0.31
C THR A 512 6.73 14.57 0.61
N LYS A 513 7.30 15.70 1.07
CA LYS A 513 8.50 15.71 1.92
C LYS A 513 8.28 15.09 3.30
N ASP A 514 7.05 15.06 3.81
CA ASP A 514 6.75 14.45 5.10
C ASP A 514 7.24 13.00 5.19
N VAL A 515 6.98 12.19 4.16
CA VAL A 515 7.37 10.78 4.17
C VAL A 515 8.90 10.64 4.24
N TYR A 516 9.64 11.50 3.54
CA TYR A 516 11.10 11.54 3.65
C TYR A 516 11.55 11.86 5.07
N ASP A 517 11.01 12.93 5.68
CA ASP A 517 11.41 13.38 7.01
C ASP A 517 11.10 12.30 8.07
N ILE A 518 9.94 11.63 7.93
CA ILE A 518 9.54 10.52 8.81
C ILE A 518 10.49 9.33 8.66
N VAL A 519 10.77 8.91 7.42
CA VAL A 519 11.68 7.79 7.18
C VAL A 519 13.09 8.10 7.71
N GLU A 520 13.59 9.32 7.50
CA GLU A 520 14.93 9.73 7.96
C GLU A 520 15.05 9.69 9.49
N GLU A 521 14.05 10.18 10.23
CA GLU A 521 14.07 10.12 11.70
C GLU A 521 14.05 8.67 12.19
N MET A 522 13.17 7.84 11.61
CA MET A 522 12.95 6.49 12.12
C MET A 522 14.10 5.54 11.75
N ILE A 523 14.73 5.71 10.58
CA ILE A 523 15.89 4.88 10.20
C ILE A 523 17.11 5.20 11.07
N GLN A 524 17.32 6.46 11.44
CA GLN A 524 18.38 6.87 12.38
C GLN A 524 18.17 6.27 13.79
N ARG A 525 16.92 5.96 14.13
CA ARG A 525 16.53 5.25 15.36
C ARG A 525 16.57 3.73 15.22
N SER A 526 17.25 3.20 14.20
CA SER A 526 17.43 1.76 13.98
C SER A 526 16.13 0.98 13.73
N TYR A 527 15.06 1.62 13.25
CA TYR A 527 13.92 0.88 12.71
C TYR A 527 14.30 0.22 11.38
N ILE A 528 13.64 -0.89 11.04
CA ILE A 528 13.71 -1.44 9.68
C ILE A 528 12.64 -0.74 8.85
N ILE A 529 13.04 -0.03 7.79
CA ILE A 529 12.08 0.69 6.94
C ILE A 529 11.84 -0.09 5.66
N ILE A 530 10.58 -0.44 5.42
CA ILE A 530 10.13 -1.02 4.16
C ILE A 530 9.24 -0.01 3.44
N THR A 531 9.40 0.14 2.13
CA THR A 531 8.56 1.01 1.30
C THR A 531 7.96 0.25 0.13
N SER A 532 6.81 0.70 -0.38
CA SER A 532 6.26 0.28 -1.67
C SER A 532 5.44 1.40 -2.32
N GLY A 533 5.07 1.24 -3.59
CA GLY A 533 4.08 2.10 -4.25
C GLY A 533 4.48 3.58 -4.30
N CYS A 534 3.53 4.49 -4.09
CA CYS A 534 3.80 5.94 -4.18
C CYS A 534 4.73 6.42 -3.06
N SER A 535 4.60 5.88 -1.86
CA SER A 535 5.48 6.25 -0.73
C SER A 535 6.95 5.94 -1.03
N ALA A 536 7.25 4.79 -1.68
CA ALA A 536 8.61 4.48 -2.13
C ALA A 536 9.16 5.50 -3.14
N MET A 537 8.31 5.99 -4.04
CA MET A 537 8.66 7.04 -5.00
C MET A 537 9.05 8.33 -4.28
N ASP A 538 8.15 8.81 -3.42
CA ASP A 538 8.28 10.13 -2.80
C ASP A 538 9.44 10.19 -1.79
N VAL A 539 9.78 9.07 -1.14
CA VAL A 539 11.02 8.92 -0.33
C VAL A 539 12.28 9.12 -1.17
N GLY A 540 12.26 8.71 -2.44
CA GLY A 540 13.38 8.84 -3.37
C GLY A 540 13.53 10.22 -4.02
N MET A 541 12.60 11.14 -3.79
CA MET A 541 12.57 12.46 -4.45
C MET A 541 13.51 13.51 -3.83
N PHE A 542 13.82 13.36 -2.54
CA PHE A 542 14.59 14.35 -1.78
C PHE A 542 16.02 13.89 -1.53
N LYS A 543 16.91 14.88 -1.38
CA LYS A 543 18.34 14.68 -1.14
C LYS A 543 18.78 15.43 0.11
N ASP A 544 19.83 14.91 0.75
CA ASP A 544 20.53 15.62 1.80
C ASP A 544 21.45 16.72 1.24
N LYS A 545 22.20 17.36 2.14
CA LYS A 545 23.20 18.39 1.82
C LYS A 545 24.33 17.90 0.90
N ASP A 546 24.59 16.59 0.86
CA ASP A 546 25.63 15.96 0.04
C ASP A 546 25.05 15.49 -1.32
N GLY A 547 23.78 15.82 -1.60
CA GLY A 547 23.09 15.50 -2.84
C GLY A 547 22.67 14.03 -2.94
N LYS A 548 22.60 13.30 -1.82
CA LYS A 548 22.26 11.88 -1.76
C LYS A 548 20.84 11.64 -1.28
N THR A 549 20.14 10.76 -1.99
CA THR A 549 18.83 10.25 -1.56
C THR A 549 18.95 9.29 -0.38
N LEU A 550 17.84 9.02 0.32
CA LEU A 550 17.85 8.02 1.40
C LEU A 550 18.25 6.62 0.90
N TYR A 551 17.84 6.24 -0.31
CA TYR A 551 18.25 4.95 -0.89
C TYR A 551 19.74 4.86 -1.19
N GLU A 552 20.41 5.98 -1.47
CA GLU A 552 21.87 6.01 -1.64
C GLU A 552 22.63 5.97 -0.30
N ARG A 553 22.03 6.52 0.75
CA ARG A 553 22.63 6.61 2.09
C ARG A 553 22.45 5.33 2.91
N TYR A 554 21.34 4.62 2.71
CA TYR A 554 20.98 3.46 3.52
C TYR A 554 20.90 2.17 2.68
N PRO A 555 21.50 1.06 3.14
CA PRO A 555 21.46 -0.22 2.43
C PRO A 555 20.05 -0.81 2.32
N GLY A 556 19.85 -1.72 1.36
CA GLY A 556 18.57 -2.35 1.03
C GLY A 556 18.30 -3.71 1.66
N ARG A 557 19.11 -4.15 2.63
CA ARG A 557 18.93 -5.43 3.35
C ARG A 557 17.92 -5.25 4.48
N PHE A 558 17.07 -6.24 4.74
CA PHE A 558 16.13 -6.26 5.85
C PHE A 558 16.87 -6.47 7.19
N VAL A 559 17.50 -5.41 7.69
CA VAL A 559 18.15 -5.30 9.00
C VAL A 559 17.90 -3.93 9.61
N LYS A 560 18.09 -3.79 10.92
CA LYS A 560 17.85 -2.51 11.63
C LYS A 560 18.66 -1.35 11.02
N GLY A 561 18.02 -0.19 10.83
CA GLY A 561 18.68 1.00 10.26
C GLY A 561 18.83 1.00 8.75
N ASN A 562 18.11 0.12 8.03
CA ASN A 562 18.11 0.05 6.57
C ASN A 562 16.77 0.44 5.94
N LEU A 563 16.82 0.74 4.63
CA LEU A 563 15.70 1.18 3.80
C LEU A 563 15.61 0.31 2.55
N LEU A 564 14.52 -0.44 2.42
CA LEU A 564 14.26 -1.31 1.27
C LEU A 564 12.94 -0.96 0.59
N ASN A 565 12.94 -1.00 -0.75
CA ASN A 565 11.73 -0.90 -1.58
C ASN A 565 11.34 -2.29 -2.07
N THR A 566 10.16 -2.81 -1.70
CA THR A 566 9.70 -4.13 -2.18
C THR A 566 9.17 -4.08 -3.61
N GLY A 567 8.62 -2.96 -4.05
CA GLY A 567 8.13 -2.75 -5.41
C GLY A 567 6.80 -1.99 -5.49
N SER A 568 5.95 -2.40 -6.43
CA SER A 568 4.65 -1.79 -6.67
C SER A 568 3.65 -2.12 -5.55
N CYS A 569 2.40 -1.64 -5.64
CA CYS A 569 1.42 -1.86 -4.58
C CYS A 569 1.12 -3.35 -4.32
N VAL A 570 1.22 -4.23 -5.33
CA VAL A 570 1.05 -5.68 -5.13
C VAL A 570 2.20 -6.29 -4.31
N SER A 571 3.37 -5.66 -4.27
CA SER A 571 4.49 -6.06 -3.41
C SER A 571 4.23 -5.83 -1.91
N ASN A 572 3.11 -5.20 -1.53
CA ASN A 572 2.67 -5.13 -0.12
C ASN A 572 2.37 -6.51 0.47
N ALA A 573 2.01 -7.49 -0.37
CA ALA A 573 1.90 -8.88 0.06
C ALA A 573 3.20 -9.38 0.72
N HIS A 574 4.37 -9.00 0.19
CA HIS A 574 5.66 -9.41 0.75
C HIS A 574 5.97 -8.75 2.10
N ILE A 575 5.41 -7.57 2.36
CA ILE A 575 5.51 -6.88 3.65
C ILE A 575 4.70 -7.64 4.70
N ALA A 576 3.43 -7.93 4.42
CA ALA A 576 2.59 -8.74 5.32
C ALA A 576 3.17 -10.15 5.51
N ALA A 577 3.60 -10.79 4.41
CA ALA A 577 4.21 -12.12 4.42
C ALA A 577 5.51 -12.18 5.25
N THR A 578 6.23 -11.06 5.40
CA THR A 578 7.44 -11.00 6.26
C THR A 578 7.11 -11.38 7.71
N THR A 579 5.95 -10.96 8.26
CA THR A 579 5.59 -11.32 9.64
C THR A 579 5.23 -12.80 9.77
N ILE A 580 4.63 -13.39 8.73
CA ILE A 580 4.39 -14.84 8.62
C ILE A 580 5.72 -15.59 8.59
N LYS A 581 6.68 -15.13 7.78
CA LYS A 581 8.02 -15.72 7.72
C LYS A 581 8.74 -15.63 9.05
N VAL A 582 8.63 -14.52 9.80
CA VAL A 582 9.17 -14.43 11.16
C VAL A 582 8.53 -15.47 12.08
N ALA A 583 7.20 -15.60 12.07
CA ALA A 583 6.51 -16.60 12.88
C ALA A 583 6.92 -18.04 12.53
N SER A 584 7.06 -18.36 11.24
CA SER A 584 7.41 -19.70 10.78
C SER A 584 8.90 -20.03 10.94
N ILE A 585 9.79 -19.19 10.41
CA ILE A 585 11.22 -19.49 10.33
C ILE A 585 11.91 -19.32 11.69
N PHE A 586 11.58 -18.26 12.43
CA PHE A 586 12.21 -18.02 13.73
C PHE A 586 11.50 -18.77 14.86
N ALA A 587 10.16 -18.75 14.88
CA ALA A 587 9.39 -19.37 15.98
C ALA A 587 8.85 -20.77 15.68
N GLY A 588 9.15 -21.34 14.50
CA GLY A 588 8.77 -22.69 14.13
C GLY A 588 7.26 -22.90 13.97
N ARG A 589 6.47 -21.81 13.81
CA ARG A 589 5.02 -21.93 13.71
C ARG A 589 4.61 -22.57 12.38
N LYS A 590 3.61 -23.44 12.47
CA LYS A 590 3.04 -24.13 11.32
C LYS A 590 2.14 -23.19 10.53
N THR A 591 2.36 -23.10 9.22
CA THR A 591 1.72 -22.10 8.36
C THR A 591 0.50 -22.67 7.64
N LYS A 592 0.56 -23.90 7.12
CA LYS A 592 -0.46 -24.47 6.23
C LYS A 592 -1.89 -24.40 6.79
N GLY A 593 -2.71 -23.48 6.26
CA GLY A 593 -4.11 -23.30 6.67
C GLY A 593 -4.29 -22.80 8.11
N ASN A 594 -3.32 -22.07 8.67
CA ASN A 594 -3.25 -21.72 10.09
C ASN A 594 -3.25 -20.21 10.38
N TRP A 595 -4.03 -19.42 9.62
CA TRP A 595 -4.09 -17.96 9.75
C TRP A 595 -4.23 -17.46 11.20
N GLU A 596 -5.17 -18.02 11.96
CA GLU A 596 -5.49 -17.57 13.31
C GLU A 596 -4.28 -17.61 14.26
N GLU A 597 -3.49 -18.70 14.25
CA GLU A 597 -2.31 -18.81 15.11
C GLU A 597 -1.20 -17.85 14.66
N ILE A 598 -0.99 -17.70 13.36
CA ILE A 598 0.02 -16.80 12.81
C ILE A 598 -0.32 -15.35 13.14
N ALA A 599 -1.57 -14.93 12.94
CA ALA A 599 -2.02 -13.58 13.25
C ALA A 599 -1.93 -13.28 14.75
N ASP A 600 -2.28 -14.25 15.60
CA ASP A 600 -2.11 -14.14 17.06
C ASP A 600 -0.64 -13.99 17.47
N TYR A 601 0.26 -14.77 16.84
CA TYR A 601 1.69 -14.64 17.07
C TYR A 601 2.20 -13.24 16.69
N VAL A 602 1.81 -12.75 15.52
CA VAL A 602 2.21 -11.42 15.03
C VAL A 602 1.73 -10.33 15.98
N LEU A 603 0.46 -10.36 16.38
CA LEU A 603 -0.15 -9.38 17.28
C LEU A 603 0.56 -9.32 18.64
N ASN A 604 0.98 -10.46 19.18
CA ASN A 604 1.57 -10.53 20.52
C ASN A 604 3.10 -10.36 20.55
N ARG A 605 3.81 -10.53 19.42
CA ARG A 605 5.27 -10.69 19.43
C ARG A 605 6.04 -9.91 18.38
N VAL A 606 5.44 -9.58 17.24
CA VAL A 606 6.18 -8.95 16.14
C VAL A 606 5.87 -7.46 16.08
N GLY A 607 6.82 -6.64 16.54
CA GLY A 607 6.73 -5.18 16.48
C GLY A 607 6.78 -4.69 15.04
N ALA A 608 5.62 -4.38 14.48
CA ALA A 608 5.48 -3.87 13.11
C ALA A 608 4.32 -2.87 13.02
N VAL A 609 4.42 -1.89 12.12
CA VAL A 609 3.36 -0.90 11.84
C VAL A 609 3.35 -0.58 10.35
N GLY A 610 2.16 -0.59 9.74
CA GLY A 610 1.93 -0.07 8.39
C GLY A 610 1.58 1.42 8.41
N ILE A 611 2.08 2.18 7.43
CA ILE A 611 1.87 3.62 7.32
C ILE A 611 1.39 3.93 5.90
N ALA A 612 0.14 4.38 5.78
CA ALA A 612 -0.41 4.93 4.54
C ALA A 612 -0.66 6.44 4.73
N TRP A 613 0.42 7.22 4.80
CA TRP A 613 0.37 8.66 5.10
C TRP A 613 -0.51 9.42 4.11
N GLY A 614 -0.35 9.13 2.82
CA GLY A 614 -1.17 9.73 1.76
C GLY A 614 -2.36 8.86 1.35
N ALA A 615 -3.04 8.21 2.29
CA ALA A 615 -4.15 7.31 2.00
C ALA A 615 -5.25 7.96 1.13
N TYR A 616 -5.74 7.21 0.14
CA TYR A 616 -6.75 7.65 -0.82
C TYR A 616 -7.57 6.49 -1.40
N SER A 617 -6.89 5.51 -2.00
CA SER A 617 -7.57 4.48 -2.80
C SER A 617 -8.23 3.39 -1.94
N GLN A 618 -9.29 2.78 -2.48
CA GLN A 618 -9.92 1.59 -1.91
C GLN A 618 -8.91 0.44 -1.72
N LYS A 619 -7.91 0.34 -2.59
CA LYS A 619 -6.77 -0.59 -2.45
C LYS A 619 -6.00 -0.38 -1.16
N ALA A 620 -5.67 0.86 -0.80
CA ALA A 620 -4.96 1.13 0.44
C ALA A 620 -5.78 0.74 1.68
N PHE A 621 -7.10 0.89 1.64
CA PHE A 621 -7.99 0.44 2.70
C PHE A 621 -8.03 -1.10 2.82
N ALA A 622 -8.14 -1.82 1.69
CA ALA A 622 -8.12 -3.28 1.66
C ALA A 622 -6.78 -3.84 2.20
N ILE A 623 -5.65 -3.29 1.76
CA ILE A 623 -4.30 -3.65 2.25
C ILE A 623 -4.24 -3.47 3.77
N GLY A 624 -4.63 -2.28 4.26
CA GLY A 624 -4.61 -1.97 5.68
C GLY A 624 -5.49 -2.93 6.49
N THR A 625 -6.67 -3.25 5.97
CA THR A 625 -7.62 -4.18 6.60
C THR A 625 -7.08 -5.62 6.64
N GLY A 626 -6.36 -6.05 5.60
CA GLY A 626 -5.66 -7.33 5.60
C GLY A 626 -4.53 -7.40 6.64
N CYS A 627 -3.73 -6.34 6.73
CA CYS A 627 -2.72 -6.18 7.78
C CYS A 627 -3.33 -6.23 9.18
N ASN A 628 -4.47 -5.56 9.39
CA ASN A 628 -5.20 -5.61 10.66
C ASN A 628 -5.63 -7.03 11.02
N ARG A 629 -6.20 -7.78 10.08
CA ARG A 629 -6.57 -9.19 10.32
C ARG A 629 -5.35 -10.06 10.67
N LEU A 630 -4.15 -9.69 10.22
CA LEU A 630 -2.89 -10.35 10.56
C LEU A 630 -2.28 -9.86 11.88
N GLY A 631 -2.94 -8.95 12.60
CA GLY A 631 -2.44 -8.39 13.86
C GLY A 631 -1.42 -7.27 13.70
N ILE A 632 -1.35 -6.66 12.51
CA ILE A 632 -0.44 -5.54 12.21
C ILE A 632 -1.22 -4.22 12.31
N PRO A 633 -0.81 -3.30 13.20
CA PRO A 633 -1.41 -1.97 13.28
C PRO A 633 -1.09 -1.12 12.05
N VAL A 634 -2.04 -0.27 11.66
CA VAL A 634 -1.94 0.61 10.49
C VAL A 634 -2.26 2.04 10.91
N VAL A 635 -1.40 2.98 10.52
CA VAL A 635 -1.63 4.42 10.66
C VAL A 635 -1.86 5.02 9.28
N THR A 636 -2.88 5.86 9.16
CA THR A 636 -3.15 6.67 7.96
C THR A 636 -2.94 8.15 8.26
N GLY A 637 -2.68 8.97 7.23
CA GLY A 637 -2.74 10.42 7.40
C GLY A 637 -4.19 10.90 7.63
N PRO A 638 -4.41 12.20 7.85
CA PRO A 638 -5.71 12.72 8.28
C PRO A 638 -6.82 12.49 7.27
N HIS A 639 -6.51 12.45 5.97
CA HIS A 639 -7.50 12.08 4.96
C HIS A 639 -8.02 10.64 5.06
N GLY A 640 -7.29 9.75 5.75
CA GLY A 640 -7.72 8.38 6.04
C GLY A 640 -8.98 8.30 6.88
N THR A 641 -9.34 9.35 7.63
CA THR A 641 -10.64 9.47 8.33
C THR A 641 -11.83 9.30 7.36
N LYS A 642 -11.65 9.66 6.08
CA LYS A 642 -12.67 9.52 5.03
C LYS A 642 -12.91 8.07 4.58
N TYR A 643 -12.11 7.11 5.06
CA TYR A 643 -12.47 5.69 4.98
C TYR A 643 -13.57 5.28 5.95
N ARG A 644 -13.97 6.18 6.87
CA ARG A 644 -15.14 6.05 7.75
C ARG A 644 -15.04 5.00 8.84
N ARG A 645 -13.96 4.22 8.90
CA ARG A 645 -13.76 3.16 9.90
C ARG A 645 -12.32 3.10 10.40
N ALA A 646 -12.15 3.19 11.72
CA ALA A 646 -10.91 2.92 12.46
C ALA A 646 -11.09 1.71 13.40
N PHE A 647 -9.99 1.16 13.92
CA PHE A 647 -9.98 0.10 14.93
C PHE A 647 -9.18 0.60 16.14
N ILE A 648 -9.91 1.11 17.14
CA ILE A 648 -9.35 1.86 18.27
C ILE A 648 -9.51 1.03 19.54
N GLY A 649 -8.39 0.62 20.16
CA GLY A 649 -8.40 0.06 21.50
C GLY A 649 -8.68 1.12 22.56
N LYS A 650 -9.26 0.70 23.69
CA LYS A 650 -9.62 1.57 24.82
C LYS A 650 -8.75 1.21 26.04
N PRO A 651 -7.58 1.83 26.25
CA PRO A 651 -6.68 1.51 27.36
C PRO A 651 -7.32 1.54 28.75
N TYR A 652 -8.31 2.42 28.94
CA TYR A 652 -9.02 2.58 30.22
C TYR A 652 -9.99 1.42 30.54
N ARG A 653 -10.30 0.55 29.58
CA ARG A 653 -11.11 -0.67 29.76
C ARG A 653 -10.20 -1.86 29.98
N LYS A 654 -9.82 -2.12 31.23
CA LYS A 654 -8.80 -3.14 31.56
C LYS A 654 -9.16 -4.54 31.03
N GLU A 655 -10.43 -4.90 31.06
CA GLU A 655 -10.96 -6.19 30.64
C GLU A 655 -10.71 -6.54 29.17
N THR A 656 -10.59 -5.53 28.28
CA THR A 656 -10.31 -5.75 26.84
C THR A 656 -8.85 -6.09 26.57
N TRP A 657 -7.98 -5.93 27.57
CA TRP A 657 -6.55 -6.21 27.52
C TRP A 657 -6.17 -7.50 28.24
N ASN A 658 -7.14 -8.39 28.44
CA ASN A 658 -6.87 -9.74 28.90
C ASN A 658 -6.43 -10.63 27.72
N VAL A 659 -5.38 -11.42 27.94
CA VAL A 659 -4.93 -12.50 27.07
C VAL A 659 -4.80 -13.79 27.89
N LEU A 660 -4.74 -14.92 27.20
CA LEU A 660 -4.45 -16.20 27.83
C LEU A 660 -2.94 -16.45 27.83
N ASP A 661 -2.45 -17.13 28.85
CA ASP A 661 -1.13 -17.76 28.83
C ASP A 661 -1.23 -19.15 28.23
N GLY A 662 -0.60 -19.38 27.08
CA GLY A 662 -0.60 -20.66 26.39
C GLY A 662 -0.01 -21.82 27.21
N ARG A 663 0.72 -21.54 28.30
CA ARG A 663 1.28 -22.58 29.19
C ARG A 663 0.22 -23.30 30.02
N ASP A 664 -0.78 -22.58 30.50
CA ASP A 664 -1.73 -23.06 31.52
C ASP A 664 -3.15 -22.50 31.37
N GLY A 665 -3.43 -21.68 30.34
CA GLY A 665 -4.74 -21.08 30.10
C GLY A 665 -5.14 -19.98 31.07
N SER A 666 -4.24 -19.53 31.96
CA SER A 666 -4.52 -18.43 32.90
C SER A 666 -4.75 -17.11 32.16
N VAL A 667 -5.62 -16.27 32.72
CA VAL A 667 -5.92 -14.95 32.15
C VAL A 667 -4.95 -13.92 32.72
N ILE A 668 -4.19 -13.27 31.83
CA ILE A 668 -3.20 -12.25 32.16
C ILE A 668 -3.62 -10.91 31.54
N ASN A 669 -3.65 -9.86 32.35
CA ASN A 669 -3.85 -8.51 31.86
C ASN A 669 -2.53 -7.95 31.29
N ILE A 670 -2.56 -7.48 30.05
CA ILE A 670 -1.40 -6.90 29.35
C ILE A 670 -1.55 -5.39 29.18
N GLU A 671 -0.42 -4.73 28.97
CA GLU A 671 -0.35 -3.35 28.51
C GLU A 671 -0.99 -3.18 27.11
N PRO A 672 -1.48 -1.97 26.76
CA PRO A 672 -2.06 -1.68 25.45
C PRO A 672 -0.99 -1.64 24.35
N ALA A 673 -0.59 -2.82 23.87
CA ALA A 673 0.55 -3.04 22.99
C ALA A 673 0.19 -4.02 21.85
N PRO A 674 -0.13 -3.55 20.62
CA PRO A 674 -0.35 -2.15 20.26
C PRO A 674 -1.66 -1.60 20.84
N GLU A 675 -1.77 -0.28 20.98
CA GLU A 675 -3.00 0.35 21.50
C GLU A 675 -4.14 0.38 20.46
N HIS A 676 -3.79 0.58 19.20
CA HIS A 676 -4.76 0.64 18.10
C HIS A 676 -4.33 -0.31 17.00
N LEU A 677 -5.31 -0.79 16.24
CA LEU A 677 -5.06 -1.60 15.06
C LEU A 677 -5.23 -0.78 13.78
N MET A 678 -6.11 0.22 13.76
CA MET A 678 -6.16 1.20 12.67
C MET A 678 -6.51 2.57 13.23
N ILE A 679 -5.67 3.57 12.97
CA ILE A 679 -5.86 4.94 13.42
C ILE A 679 -5.34 5.97 12.41
N THR A 680 -5.73 7.22 12.56
CA THR A 680 -5.26 8.37 11.79
C THR A 680 -4.38 9.25 12.66
N ALA A 681 -3.28 9.76 12.12
CA ALA A 681 -2.52 10.86 12.72
C ALA A 681 -2.67 12.12 11.86
N GLU A 682 -2.74 13.28 12.48
CA GLU A 682 -2.97 14.56 11.80
C GLU A 682 -1.68 15.13 11.21
N THR A 683 -0.59 15.06 11.99
CA THR A 683 0.71 15.65 11.64
C THR A 683 1.83 14.60 11.76
N LYS A 684 2.96 14.84 11.10
CA LYS A 684 4.15 13.99 11.29
C LYS A 684 4.67 14.02 12.73
N ASP A 685 4.50 15.14 13.42
CA ASP A 685 4.93 15.33 14.81
C ASP A 685 4.15 14.42 15.78
N GLU A 686 2.86 14.23 15.53
CA GLU A 686 2.02 13.24 16.22
C GLU A 686 2.35 11.80 15.79
N LEU A 687 2.54 11.59 14.49
CA LEU A 687 2.78 10.27 13.92
C LEU A 687 4.04 9.62 14.52
N MET A 688 5.15 10.34 14.66
CA MET A 688 6.44 9.78 15.06
C MET A 688 6.40 9.02 16.41
N PRO A 689 5.98 9.65 17.54
CA PRO A 689 5.83 8.93 18.80
C PRO A 689 4.74 7.85 18.74
N LEU A 690 3.68 8.04 17.95
CA LEU A 690 2.64 7.02 17.75
C LEU A 690 3.22 5.75 17.08
N LEU A 691 4.09 5.88 16.09
CA LEU A 691 4.76 4.74 15.45
C LEU A 691 5.59 3.96 16.46
N ALA A 692 6.36 4.64 17.31
CA ALA A 692 7.14 3.98 18.36
C ALA A 692 6.23 3.24 19.36
N LYS A 693 5.13 3.87 19.77
CA LYS A 693 4.14 3.28 20.67
C LYS A 693 3.48 2.03 20.08
N LEU A 694 3.07 2.07 18.81
CA LEU A 694 2.41 0.94 18.14
C LEU A 694 3.36 -0.23 17.85
N CYS A 695 4.68 -0.07 18.03
CA CYS A 695 5.65 -1.16 17.96
C CYS A 695 5.78 -1.97 19.27
N PHE A 696 5.27 -1.51 20.41
CA PHE A 696 5.30 -2.31 21.65
C PHE A 696 4.55 -3.63 21.47
N ARG A 697 5.07 -4.69 22.09
CA ARG A 697 4.43 -6.00 22.13
C ARG A 697 4.48 -6.60 23.54
N PRO A 698 3.46 -7.39 23.94
CA PRO A 698 3.44 -8.04 25.26
C PRO A 698 4.67 -8.91 25.53
N SER A 699 5.25 -9.50 24.48
CA SER A 699 6.41 -10.39 24.61
C SER A 699 7.78 -9.72 24.52
N ASP A 700 7.86 -8.39 24.43
CA ASP A 700 9.16 -7.69 24.44
C ASP A 700 9.98 -8.12 25.66
N ASN A 701 11.26 -8.46 25.48
CA ASN A 701 12.14 -8.67 26.63
C ASN A 701 12.51 -7.32 27.28
N SER A 702 13.20 -7.31 28.42
CA SER A 702 13.47 -6.04 29.10
C SER A 702 14.36 -5.08 28.32
N LEU A 703 15.36 -5.59 27.59
CA LEU A 703 16.20 -4.74 26.73
C LEU A 703 15.39 -4.14 25.58
N GLY A 704 14.59 -4.95 24.89
CA GLY A 704 13.74 -4.49 23.79
C GLY A 704 12.69 -3.50 24.26
N ARG A 705 12.07 -3.74 25.42
CA ARG A 705 11.13 -2.81 26.04
C ARG A 705 11.81 -1.48 26.38
N ALA A 706 13.02 -1.52 26.93
CA ALA A 706 13.80 -0.32 27.22
C ALA A 706 14.15 0.48 25.96
N ILE A 707 14.53 -0.19 24.87
CA ILE A 707 14.80 0.46 23.57
C ILE A 707 13.54 1.14 23.03
N LYS A 708 12.42 0.42 22.97
CA LYS A 708 11.14 0.97 22.48
C LYS A 708 10.65 2.13 23.35
N LEU A 709 10.79 2.03 24.67
CA LEU A 709 10.43 3.09 25.60
C LEU A 709 11.35 4.31 25.49
N THR A 710 12.63 4.10 25.19
CA THR A 710 13.56 5.20 24.88
C THR A 710 13.08 5.97 23.67
N HIS A 711 12.78 5.28 22.56
CA HIS A 711 12.29 5.95 21.35
C HIS A 711 10.94 6.63 21.56
N TYR A 712 9.99 5.99 22.25
CA TYR A 712 8.68 6.60 22.51
C TYR A 712 8.79 7.89 23.31
N ILE A 713 9.57 7.88 24.40
CA ILE A 713 9.78 9.06 25.25
C ILE A 713 10.51 10.15 24.46
N GLU A 714 11.63 9.84 23.81
CA GLU A 714 12.43 10.84 23.10
C GLU A 714 11.68 11.46 21.91
N LEU A 715 10.91 10.67 21.17
CA LEU A 715 10.10 11.18 20.06
C LEU A 715 9.00 12.10 20.58
N SER A 716 8.34 11.73 21.69
CA SER A 716 7.33 12.60 22.31
C SER A 716 7.94 13.90 22.83
N GLU A 717 9.09 13.84 23.50
CA GLU A 717 9.76 15.07 23.96
C GLU A 717 10.25 15.93 22.78
N LYS A 718 10.73 15.31 21.71
CA LYS A 718 11.23 16.02 20.52
C LYS A 718 10.10 16.70 19.75
N TYR A 719 9.00 15.99 19.48
CA TYR A 719 7.95 16.44 18.57
C TYR A 719 6.72 16.98 19.29
N LEU A 720 6.34 16.42 20.44
CA LEU A 720 5.18 16.87 21.23
C LEU A 720 5.56 17.70 22.46
N LYS A 721 6.86 17.90 22.71
CA LYS A 721 7.40 18.72 23.82
C LYS A 721 6.92 18.29 25.21
N LYS A 722 6.57 17.02 25.37
CA LYS A 722 6.12 16.45 26.64
C LYS A 722 6.56 15.01 26.82
N LEU A 723 6.66 14.58 28.07
CA LEU A 723 6.73 13.16 28.43
C LEU A 723 5.37 12.52 28.08
N PRO A 724 5.31 11.33 27.44
CA PRO A 724 4.04 10.68 27.14
C PRO A 724 3.28 10.34 28.43
N ASP A 725 2.00 10.68 28.53
CA ASP A 725 1.26 10.59 29.80
C ASP A 725 1.16 9.15 30.36
N ASP A 726 1.22 8.16 29.49
CA ASP A 726 1.02 6.72 29.71
C ASP A 726 2.32 5.89 29.65
N TRP A 727 3.50 6.52 29.58
CA TRP A 727 4.80 5.83 29.45
C TRP A 727 5.00 4.71 30.52
N HIS A 728 4.53 4.97 31.74
CA HIS A 728 4.65 4.10 32.91
C HIS A 728 3.86 2.78 32.78
N ILE A 729 2.83 2.73 31.93
CA ILE A 729 2.03 1.51 31.69
C ILE A 729 2.88 0.41 31.03
N TYR A 730 3.91 0.80 30.28
CA TYR A 730 4.78 -0.12 29.55
C TYR A 730 5.95 -0.65 30.38
N VAL A 731 6.05 -0.28 31.66
CA VAL A 731 7.15 -0.66 32.57
C VAL A 731 6.72 -1.84 33.44
N ARG A 732 7.45 -2.96 33.36
CA ARG A 732 7.22 -4.16 34.20
C ARG A 732 8.23 -4.32 35.32
N ASN A 733 9.43 -3.74 35.15
CA ASN A 733 10.51 -3.67 36.13
C ASN A 733 11.48 -2.53 35.78
N GLU A 734 12.48 -2.29 36.62
CA GLU A 734 13.51 -1.26 36.40
C GLU A 734 14.36 -1.45 35.14
N ALA A 735 14.46 -2.70 34.65
CA ALA A 735 15.24 -3.03 33.46
C ALA A 735 14.54 -2.61 32.15
N ASP A 736 13.21 -2.43 32.18
CA ASP A 736 12.44 -1.87 31.07
C ASP A 736 12.65 -0.35 30.93
N LEU A 737 13.25 0.34 31.91
CA LEU A 737 13.47 1.78 31.86
C LEU A 737 14.70 2.15 31.01
N PRO A 738 14.62 3.22 30.19
CA PRO A 738 15.76 3.79 29.47
C PRO A 738 16.95 4.03 30.39
N VAL A 739 18.10 3.45 30.07
CA VAL A 739 19.29 3.47 30.93
C VAL A 739 19.69 4.91 31.30
N ALA A 740 19.70 5.81 30.32
CA ALA A 740 20.11 7.21 30.51
C ALA A 740 19.16 8.03 31.41
N LYS A 741 17.87 7.65 31.48
CA LYS A 741 16.84 8.38 32.25
C LYS A 741 16.29 7.58 33.44
N ARG A 742 16.85 6.40 33.73
CA ARG A 742 16.29 5.43 34.68
C ARG A 742 16.00 6.05 36.05
N GLU A 743 16.97 6.72 36.64
CA GLU A 743 16.82 7.29 37.98
C GLU A 743 15.74 8.39 38.03
N GLN A 744 15.72 9.27 37.03
CA GLN A 744 14.67 10.30 36.90
C GLN A 744 13.29 9.67 36.76
N LEU A 745 13.15 8.68 35.88
CA LEU A 745 11.89 7.98 35.64
C LEU A 745 11.42 7.21 36.88
N MET A 746 12.34 6.61 37.65
CA MET A 746 12.00 5.97 38.92
C MET A 746 11.45 6.96 39.96
N LYS A 747 11.97 8.20 40.02
CA LYS A 747 11.44 9.25 40.91
C LYS A 747 10.01 9.60 40.52
N LEU A 748 9.75 9.74 39.21
CA LEU A 748 8.39 9.99 38.69
C LEU A 748 7.43 8.82 38.95
N LEU A 749 7.92 7.57 39.01
CA LEU A 749 7.08 6.41 39.38
C LEU A 749 6.74 6.43 40.87
N GLU A 750 7.71 6.78 41.73
CA GLU A 750 7.47 6.96 43.16
C GLU A 750 6.44 8.07 43.44
N GLU A 751 6.53 9.20 42.73
CA GLU A 751 5.51 10.26 42.76
C GLU A 751 4.12 9.77 42.30
N LYS A 752 4.07 8.77 41.41
CA LYS A 752 2.84 8.07 40.98
C LYS A 752 2.41 6.95 41.95
N GLY A 753 3.05 6.82 43.10
CA GLY A 753 2.70 5.87 44.16
C GLY A 753 3.33 4.48 44.02
N TRP A 754 4.35 4.29 43.17
CA TRP A 754 5.08 3.03 43.09
C TRP A 754 6.07 2.90 44.26
N LYS A 755 6.30 1.68 44.75
CA LYS A 755 7.28 1.43 45.81
C LYS A 755 8.63 1.09 45.20
N ILE A 756 9.66 1.87 45.57
CA ILE A 756 11.01 1.76 45.04
C ILE A 756 11.99 1.41 46.17
N ASP A 757 12.87 0.42 45.93
CA ASP A 757 14.07 0.18 46.73
C ASP A 757 15.20 1.01 46.12
N TRP A 758 15.49 2.17 46.71
CA TRP A 758 16.51 3.09 46.22
C TRP A 758 17.95 2.60 46.44
N GLU A 759 18.18 1.74 47.44
CA GLU A 759 19.50 1.15 47.68
C GLU A 759 19.86 0.17 46.56
N LYS A 760 18.90 -0.68 46.17
CA LYS A 760 19.09 -1.67 45.09
C LYS A 760 18.68 -1.13 43.72
N LYS A 761 18.10 0.06 43.66
CA LYS A 761 17.48 0.67 42.48
C LYS A 761 16.48 -0.28 41.80
N LYS A 762 15.56 -0.86 42.58
CA LYS A 762 14.56 -1.83 42.11
C LYS A 762 13.13 -1.36 42.31
N ILE A 763 12.24 -1.76 41.41
CA ILE A 763 10.79 -1.55 41.55
C ILE A 763 10.21 -2.73 42.34
N LEU A 764 9.54 -2.45 43.47
CA LEU A 764 8.94 -3.48 44.34
C LEU A 764 7.46 -3.71 44.04
N GLU A 765 6.69 -2.63 43.91
CA GLU A 765 5.24 -2.64 43.65
C GLU A 765 4.86 -1.46 42.72
N GLY A 766 3.81 -1.65 41.91
CA GLY A 766 3.32 -0.64 40.96
C GLY A 766 3.01 -1.16 39.55
N PRO A 767 3.90 -1.95 38.91
CA PRO A 767 3.67 -2.46 37.56
C PRO A 767 2.36 -3.23 37.39
N LEU A 768 1.75 -3.12 36.20
CA LEU A 768 0.53 -3.85 35.83
C LEU A 768 0.72 -5.37 35.96
N ARG A 769 1.89 -5.86 35.57
CA ARG A 769 2.32 -7.25 35.68
C ARG A 769 3.83 -7.33 35.84
N LYS A 770 4.30 -8.44 36.42
CA LYS A 770 5.74 -8.74 36.52
C LYS A 770 6.29 -9.25 35.20
N VAL A 771 7.61 -9.15 35.03
CA VAL A 771 8.30 -9.80 33.92
C VAL A 771 8.27 -11.32 34.10
N ASP A 772 7.79 -12.03 33.10
CA ASP A 772 7.89 -13.48 32.97
C ASP A 772 8.44 -13.81 31.57
N VAL A 773 9.67 -14.33 31.54
CA VAL A 773 10.38 -14.67 30.30
C VAL A 773 9.79 -15.89 29.58
N SER A 774 8.99 -16.68 30.28
CA SER A 774 8.33 -17.88 29.77
C SER A 774 6.87 -17.66 29.38
N PHE A 775 6.32 -16.46 29.63
CA PHE A 775 4.96 -16.08 29.26
C PHE A 775 4.66 -16.34 27.78
N GLN A 776 3.55 -17.05 27.52
CA GLN A 776 3.11 -17.34 26.16
C GLN A 776 1.78 -16.64 25.86
N PRO A 777 1.75 -15.30 25.64
CA PRO A 777 0.51 -14.59 25.38
C PRO A 777 -0.16 -15.11 24.11
N THR A 778 -1.45 -15.41 24.22
CA THR A 778 -2.30 -15.77 23.10
C THR A 778 -3.74 -15.31 23.34
N ASN A 779 -4.43 -14.95 22.26
CA ASN A 779 -5.86 -14.68 22.27
C ASN A 779 -6.66 -15.94 21.90
N VAL A 780 -5.99 -17.03 21.53
CA VAL A 780 -6.61 -18.20 20.91
C VAL A 780 -6.67 -19.35 21.93
N PRO A 781 -7.85 -19.71 22.45
CA PRO A 781 -7.97 -20.71 23.52
C PRO A 781 -7.40 -22.09 23.16
N ARG A 782 -7.55 -22.53 21.91
CA ARG A 782 -7.05 -23.85 21.45
C ARG A 782 -5.52 -23.99 21.50
N LEU A 783 -4.79 -22.88 21.63
CA LEU A 783 -3.33 -22.87 21.74
C LEU A 783 -2.84 -23.02 23.18
N CYS A 784 -3.75 -22.96 24.16
CA CYS A 784 -3.41 -23.20 25.55
C CYS A 784 -3.31 -24.70 25.81
N LYS A 785 -2.30 -25.12 26.59
CA LYS A 785 -2.30 -26.48 27.13
C LYS A 785 -3.53 -26.65 28.01
N GLU A 786 -4.27 -27.75 27.85
CA GLU A 786 -5.37 -28.05 28.76
C GLU A 786 -4.87 -28.00 30.19
N VAL A 787 -5.56 -27.22 31.03
CA VAL A 787 -5.40 -27.30 32.48
C VAL A 787 -5.79 -28.72 32.83
N LYS A 788 -4.81 -29.61 33.06
CA LYS A 788 -5.08 -30.79 33.87
C LYS A 788 -5.49 -30.25 35.24
N LYS A 789 -6.81 -30.12 35.42
CA LYS A 789 -7.42 -29.76 36.71
C LYS A 789 -6.92 -30.69 37.80
#